data_AF-V9EAF6-F1
#
_entry.id   AF-V9EAF6-F1
#
_cell.length_a   1.000
_cell.length_b   1.000
_cell.length_c   1.000
_cell.angle_alpha   90.00
_cell.angle_beta   90.00
_cell.angle_gamma   90.00
#
_symmetry.space_group_name_H-M   'P 1'
#
loop_
_entity.id
_entity.type
_entity.pdbx_description
1 polymer ?
#
loop_
_entity_poly.entity_id
_entity_poly.type
_entity_poly.pdbx_seq_one_letter_code
_entity_poly.pdbx_strand_id
1 'polypeptide(L)'
;MGKVEPEPTRKGPHKPSIDSSVTLRESQYVTVKTKSKRSIMRGQIFNIIRRLAAIAAAIQYVIVSMSATWWALQVLSGAHNPVETLRVFPASLVQGYLGEGLIRDSPLVQDILGGDTTPRDYALFLESETKTSTENCSTVPLFNSATYNYEFLSERYQGMIDDTKYNTSQLANLELVLIVVDCTFRQIVLGDPSAVRVFNLVRSRFDPNDLYLITMSFNIQEFEIRELKKKGPAMVGILTLVQDMQAETVDTFYMVALRYPYERVPTFELYERVGVTSDSYRELRSIPRDPLTSPVKHVLTARKRGFFHGDTQCNVRVMYSSLNGLNAKTALTRWEWIGQAIIVDSWAWVHCIHFFFGLQTIYSLIVLFLVTYQKIRSGKVWIGDPFSSISTADLVMRGILVLISCFLDGFWSVNEYAMSRATMLTGSQSVRVHKEIMHADILVIVLSLVGFISAIFRERLDPSIAIFLFEFIHKFRLTLIRTAPAVVERVSTYSNIQWHLGMAKVTPEVAALSPLRMWSSFQFPAKDPAFIIVSFFPTTYLMVSMSALAILRKIYRWRYPDRVHTRSSQSKDTSGSENAAMSTKGIVTNFEISTGAMLRNRFGLISDYNNYVYFKGMKFASPDGVYCSGYVIVNGKYLVSTKKLLEVVMIKLFHARLTNVYAYEVDGNTVKDTARLVYPNTFMWSDLWRLNVTVLL
;
A
#
# COMPACT_ATOMS: atom_id res chain seq x y z
N MET A 1 -51.02 66.88 63.82
CA MET A 1 -51.31 67.71 62.62
C MET A 1 -50.00 68.12 61.98
N GLY A 2 -49.83 67.85 60.68
CA GLY A 2 -48.88 68.55 59.79
C GLY A 2 -47.41 68.08 59.76
N LYS A 3 -47.02 67.43 58.65
CA LYS A 3 -45.63 67.26 58.17
C LYS A 3 -45.03 68.62 57.74
N VAL A 4 -43.73 68.81 57.93
CA VAL A 4 -42.93 69.82 57.22
C VAL A 4 -41.61 69.18 56.77
N GLU A 5 -41.27 69.41 55.51
CA GLU A 5 -40.12 68.89 54.75
C GLU A 5 -39.06 70.00 54.58
N PRO A 6 -37.75 69.70 54.56
CA PRO A 6 -36.75 70.69 54.14
C PRO A 6 -35.71 70.18 53.11
N GLU A 7 -35.27 71.08 52.23
CA GLU A 7 -34.05 71.03 51.42
C GLU A 7 -33.68 72.47 50.98
N PRO A 8 -32.48 72.76 50.41
CA PRO A 8 -31.12 72.36 50.76
C PRO A 8 -30.15 73.59 50.83
N THR A 9 -28.91 73.41 51.34
CA THR A 9 -27.86 74.46 51.39
C THR A 9 -26.59 74.11 50.57
N ARG A 10 -26.05 75.14 49.91
CA ARG A 10 -24.93 75.15 48.95
C ARG A 10 -23.53 75.09 49.60
N LYS A 11 -22.57 74.53 48.86
CA LYS A 11 -21.11 74.47 49.14
C LYS A 11 -20.37 75.74 48.69
N GLY A 12 -19.30 76.08 49.43
CA GLY A 12 -18.22 77.01 49.05
C GLY A 12 -16.83 76.34 49.08
N PRO A 13 -15.75 76.98 48.57
CA PRO A 13 -14.62 76.31 47.92
C PRO A 13 -13.30 76.30 48.71
N HIS A 14 -12.38 75.38 48.38
CA HIS A 14 -10.97 75.43 48.83
C HIS A 14 -10.00 74.94 47.73
N LYS A 15 -8.88 75.65 47.60
CA LYS A 15 -7.60 75.32 46.93
C LYS A 15 -6.48 76.09 47.69
N PRO A 16 -5.18 75.82 47.50
CA PRO A 16 -4.46 74.54 47.34
C PRO A 16 -3.23 74.47 48.28
N SER A 17 -2.56 73.32 48.41
CA SER A 17 -1.11 73.31 48.70
C SER A 17 -0.44 72.15 47.96
N ILE A 18 0.74 72.46 47.42
CA ILE A 18 1.61 71.59 46.63
C ILE A 18 2.68 71.09 47.59
N ASP A 19 2.88 69.78 47.65
CA ASP A 19 4.21 69.26 47.94
C ASP A 19 4.47 67.93 47.22
N SER A 20 5.71 67.80 46.81
CA SER A 20 6.22 66.94 45.74
C SER A 20 6.59 65.53 46.19
N SER A 21 6.15 64.52 45.43
CA SER A 21 6.93 63.29 45.21
C SER A 21 6.51 62.62 43.91
N VAL A 22 7.37 62.71 42.90
CA VAL A 22 7.24 62.01 41.62
C VAL A 22 7.46 60.52 41.84
N THR A 23 6.41 59.72 41.59
CA THR A 23 6.54 58.30 41.28
C THR A 23 5.67 58.00 40.05
N LEU A 24 6.35 57.70 38.94
CA LEU A 24 5.75 57.26 37.69
C LEU A 24 5.02 55.92 37.93
N ARG A 25 3.69 55.95 37.91
CA ARG A 25 2.85 54.75 38.12
C ARG A 25 2.45 54.14 36.78
N GLU A 26 3.06 53.00 36.50
CA GLU A 26 2.70 52.06 35.44
C GLU A 26 1.22 51.61 35.51
N SER A 27 0.66 51.39 34.32
CA SER A 27 -0.38 50.41 34.01
C SER A 27 -1.65 50.42 34.89
N GLN A 28 -2.66 51.16 34.42
CA GLN A 28 -4.03 50.99 34.86
C GLN A 28 -4.60 49.69 34.26
N TYR A 29 -4.36 48.57 34.95
CA TYR A 29 -5.07 47.32 34.73
C TYR A 29 -6.56 47.54 35.03
N VAL A 30 -7.40 47.47 34.00
CA VAL A 30 -8.84 47.27 34.19
C VAL A 30 -9.03 45.82 34.66
N THR A 31 -9.11 45.63 35.97
CA THR A 31 -9.51 44.39 36.62
C THR A 31 -10.98 44.09 36.26
N VAL A 32 -11.16 43.31 35.19
CA VAL A 32 -12.45 42.66 34.90
C VAL A 32 -12.67 41.58 35.96
N LYS A 33 -13.69 41.80 36.81
CA LYS A 33 -14.25 40.80 37.73
C LYS A 33 -14.28 39.41 37.06
N THR A 34 -13.61 38.45 37.68
CA THR A 34 -13.66 37.02 37.37
C THR A 34 -15.10 36.51 37.40
N LYS A 35 -15.73 36.41 36.23
CA LYS A 35 -16.94 35.59 36.07
C LYS A 35 -16.52 34.12 36.13
N SER A 36 -16.93 33.48 37.22
CA SER A 36 -17.39 32.08 37.37
C SER A 36 -16.90 31.07 36.33
N LYS A 37 -16.32 29.95 36.84
CA LYS A 37 -16.02 28.70 36.08
C LYS A 37 -17.13 28.41 35.07
N ARG A 38 -16.92 28.78 33.81
CA ARG A 38 -17.80 28.40 32.70
C ARG A 38 -17.65 26.90 32.51
N SER A 39 -18.73 26.17 32.79
CA SER A 39 -18.99 24.84 32.24
C SER A 39 -18.51 24.82 30.78
N ILE A 40 -17.62 23.88 30.45
CA ILE A 40 -17.07 23.75 29.11
C ILE A 40 -18.26 23.43 28.19
N MET A 41 -18.66 24.41 27.40
CA MET A 41 -19.81 24.33 26.50
C MET A 41 -19.55 23.19 25.51
N ARG A 42 -20.51 22.27 25.29
CA ARG A 42 -20.35 21.09 24.41
C ARG A 42 -19.69 21.40 23.05
N GLY A 43 -19.90 22.60 22.49
CA GLY A 43 -19.27 23.07 21.25
C GLY A 43 -17.76 23.36 21.35
N GLN A 44 -17.22 23.76 22.50
CA GLN A 44 -15.78 23.94 22.70
C GLN A 44 -15.06 22.59 22.72
N ILE A 45 -15.66 21.59 23.37
CA ILE A 45 -15.13 20.21 23.39
C ILE A 45 -15.11 19.65 21.96
N PHE A 46 -16.21 19.80 21.22
CA PHE A 46 -16.29 19.37 19.82
C PHE A 46 -15.21 19.98 18.93
N ASN A 47 -14.96 21.29 19.06
CA ASN A 47 -13.90 21.97 18.30
C ASN A 47 -12.50 21.47 18.65
N ILE A 48 -12.22 21.22 19.93
CA ILE A 48 -10.93 20.65 20.36
C ILE A 48 -10.76 19.24 19.77
N ILE A 49 -11.78 18.39 19.86
CA ILE A 49 -11.74 17.04 19.29
C ILE A 49 -11.46 17.09 17.78
N ARG A 50 -12.15 17.98 17.04
CA ARG A 50 -11.92 18.13 15.60
C ARG A 50 -10.50 18.59 15.27
N ARG A 51 -9.91 19.49 16.07
CA ARG A 51 -8.51 19.92 15.91
C ARG A 51 -7.53 18.78 16.20
N LEU A 52 -7.78 17.98 17.24
CA LEU A 52 -6.99 16.79 17.54
C LEU A 52 -7.08 15.77 16.40
N ALA A 53 -8.26 15.60 15.78
CA ALA A 53 -8.42 14.75 14.59
C ALA A 53 -7.61 15.26 13.39
N ALA A 54 -7.51 16.58 13.18
CA ALA A 54 -6.67 17.16 12.14
C ALA A 54 -5.17 16.91 12.41
N ILE A 55 -4.72 17.00 13.66
CA ILE A 55 -3.34 16.64 14.06
C ILE A 55 -3.09 15.16 13.81
N ALA A 56 -4.00 14.28 14.21
CA ALA A 56 -3.89 12.85 13.95
C ALA A 56 -3.80 12.54 12.46
N ALA A 57 -4.60 13.23 11.63
CA ALA A 57 -4.57 13.08 10.18
C ALA A 57 -3.24 13.57 9.56
N ALA A 58 -2.66 14.65 10.08
CA ALA A 58 -1.34 15.12 9.66
C ALA A 58 -0.22 14.13 10.05
N ILE A 59 -0.30 13.55 11.25
CA ILE A 59 0.64 12.50 11.70
C ILE A 59 0.50 11.27 10.80
N GLN A 60 -0.73 10.83 10.50
CA GLN A 60 -0.98 9.72 9.57
C GLN A 60 -0.37 10.01 8.19
N TYR A 61 -0.53 11.22 7.65
CA TYR A 61 0.09 11.61 6.39
C TYR A 61 1.62 11.52 6.44
N VAL A 62 2.26 11.96 7.53
CA VAL A 62 3.71 11.80 7.74
C VAL A 62 4.12 10.33 7.78
N ILE A 63 3.40 9.49 8.52
CA ILE A 63 3.69 8.05 8.61
C ILE A 63 3.64 7.43 7.22
N VAL A 64 2.58 7.69 6.46
CA VAL A 64 2.41 7.20 5.08
C VAL A 64 3.56 7.64 4.18
N SER A 65 3.90 8.94 4.18
CA SER A 65 4.99 9.47 3.35
C SER A 65 6.38 8.92 3.72
N MET A 66 6.68 8.79 5.01
CA MET A 66 7.96 8.22 5.46
C MET A 66 8.04 6.72 5.19
N SER A 67 6.92 5.99 5.31
CA SER A 67 6.85 4.56 5.00
C SER A 67 7.06 4.31 3.51
N ALA A 68 6.44 5.11 2.64
CA ALA A 68 6.66 5.05 1.19
C ALA A 68 8.12 5.30 0.83
N THR A 69 8.76 6.29 1.45
CA THR A 69 10.19 6.58 1.26
C THR A 69 11.06 5.40 1.68
N TRP A 70 10.81 4.85 2.87
CA TRP A 70 11.55 3.69 3.38
C TRP A 70 11.45 2.51 2.42
N TRP A 71 10.25 2.16 1.98
CA TRP A 71 10.04 1.05 1.06
C TRP A 71 10.62 1.30 -0.34
N ALA A 72 10.57 2.53 -0.84
CA ALA A 72 11.25 2.89 -2.09
C ALA A 72 12.78 2.64 -1.99
N LEU A 73 13.40 3.01 -0.87
CA LEU A 73 14.83 2.72 -0.62
C LEU A 73 15.11 1.21 -0.49
N GLN A 74 14.21 0.44 0.12
CA GLN A 74 14.34 -1.02 0.20
C GLN A 74 14.32 -1.67 -1.19
N VAL A 75 13.40 -1.25 -2.06
CA VAL A 75 13.32 -1.73 -3.44
C VAL A 75 14.59 -1.38 -4.22
N LEU A 76 15.09 -0.15 -4.10
CA LEU A 76 16.34 0.28 -4.75
C LEU A 76 17.56 -0.49 -4.24
N SER A 77 17.57 -0.90 -2.97
CA SER A 77 18.66 -1.68 -2.39
C SER A 77 18.64 -3.15 -2.78
N GLY A 78 17.59 -3.62 -3.50
CA GLY A 78 17.42 -5.04 -3.82
C GLY A 78 17.17 -5.89 -2.58
N ALA A 79 16.48 -5.33 -1.57
CA ALA A 79 16.20 -6.03 -0.32
C ALA A 79 15.41 -7.32 -0.59
N HIS A 80 15.83 -8.41 0.05
CA HIS A 80 15.19 -9.70 -0.16
C HIS A 80 13.80 -9.74 0.49
N ASN A 81 12.85 -10.31 -0.24
CA ASN A 81 11.53 -10.59 0.32
C ASN A 81 11.57 -11.86 1.18
N PRO A 82 10.70 -11.97 2.20
CA PRO A 82 10.63 -13.18 3.01
C PRO A 82 10.22 -14.37 2.15
N VAL A 83 10.79 -15.54 2.47
CA VAL A 83 10.38 -16.81 1.90
C VAL A 83 8.98 -17.13 2.42
N GLU A 84 8.07 -17.44 1.50
CA GLU A 84 6.67 -17.73 1.80
C GLU A 84 6.16 -18.92 0.97
N THR A 85 5.11 -19.57 1.48
CA THR A 85 4.37 -20.58 0.71
C THR A 85 3.55 -19.88 -0.36
N LEU A 86 4.02 -19.97 -1.60
CA LEU A 86 3.43 -19.26 -2.73
C LEU A 86 2.28 -20.03 -3.38
N ARG A 87 2.30 -21.38 -3.29
CA ARG A 87 1.19 -22.22 -3.75
C ARG A 87 1.21 -23.61 -3.14
N VAL A 88 0.05 -24.24 -3.04
CA VAL A 88 -0.10 -25.65 -2.67
C VAL A 88 -0.95 -26.35 -3.72
N PHE A 89 -0.49 -27.50 -4.21
CA PHE A 89 -1.28 -28.37 -5.08
C PHE A 89 -1.79 -29.57 -4.28
N PRO A 90 -3.05 -29.53 -3.82
CA PRO A 90 -3.67 -30.69 -3.18
C PRO A 90 -4.03 -31.77 -4.20
N ALA A 91 -4.01 -33.03 -3.73
CA ALA A 91 -4.67 -34.21 -4.28
C ALA A 91 -5.43 -34.87 -3.12
N SER A 92 -6.75 -34.81 -3.15
CA SER A 92 -7.60 -35.10 -1.98
C SER A 92 -8.16 -36.52 -1.93
N LEU A 93 -8.33 -37.19 -3.07
CA LEU A 93 -8.96 -38.51 -3.11
C LEU A 93 -7.97 -39.62 -2.81
N VAL A 94 -6.73 -39.49 -3.30
CA VAL A 94 -5.74 -40.56 -3.25
C VAL A 94 -5.57 -41.15 -1.84
N GLN A 95 -5.58 -40.31 -0.80
CA GLN A 95 -5.40 -40.76 0.58
C GLN A 95 -6.49 -41.73 1.03
N GLY A 96 -7.75 -41.46 0.70
CA GLY A 96 -8.87 -42.33 1.09
C GLY A 96 -8.76 -43.71 0.43
N TYR A 97 -8.34 -43.74 -0.83
CA TYR A 97 -8.10 -44.98 -1.57
C TYR A 97 -6.89 -45.79 -1.06
N LEU A 98 -5.92 -45.14 -0.42
CA LEU A 98 -4.74 -45.82 0.13
C LEU A 98 -4.91 -46.28 1.57
N GLY A 99 -5.92 -45.77 2.28
CA GLY A 99 -6.12 -46.06 3.70
C GLY A 99 -5.01 -45.50 4.59
N GLU A 100 -4.84 -46.10 5.77
CA GLU A 100 -3.93 -45.63 6.83
C GLU A 100 -2.85 -46.67 7.19
N GLY A 101 -2.56 -47.65 6.32
CA GLY A 101 -1.58 -48.71 6.58
C GLY A 101 -0.78 -49.11 5.34
N LEU A 102 -0.42 -50.39 5.24
CA LEU A 102 0.31 -50.95 4.10
C LEU A 102 -0.46 -50.77 2.78
N ILE A 103 0.25 -50.43 1.70
CA ILE A 103 -0.36 -50.22 0.38
C ILE A 103 -1.09 -51.48 -0.12
N ARG A 104 -0.59 -52.67 0.24
CA ARG A 104 -1.23 -53.95 -0.07
C ARG A 104 -2.65 -54.07 0.48
N ASP A 105 -2.88 -53.55 1.67
CA ASP A 105 -4.15 -53.69 2.39
C ASP A 105 -5.09 -52.51 2.10
N SER A 106 -4.72 -51.65 1.15
CA SER A 106 -5.48 -50.45 0.84
C SER A 106 -6.79 -50.74 0.09
N PRO A 107 -7.83 -49.90 0.24
CA PRO A 107 -9.06 -50.00 -0.55
C PRO A 107 -8.82 -50.02 -2.07
N LEU A 108 -7.79 -49.32 -2.55
CA LEU A 108 -7.38 -49.34 -3.96
C LEU A 108 -7.01 -50.76 -4.41
N VAL A 109 -6.28 -51.53 -3.60
CA VAL A 109 -5.85 -52.87 -3.97
C VAL A 109 -6.93 -53.90 -3.68
N GLN A 110 -7.55 -53.84 -2.49
CA GLN A 110 -8.50 -54.85 -2.05
C GLN A 110 -9.89 -54.68 -2.67
N ASP A 111 -10.44 -53.47 -2.66
CA ASP A 111 -11.83 -53.23 -3.07
C ASP A 111 -11.93 -52.90 -4.56
N ILE A 112 -11.03 -52.07 -5.09
CA ILE A 112 -11.09 -51.62 -6.49
C ILE A 112 -10.47 -52.65 -7.43
N LEU A 113 -9.32 -53.23 -7.07
CA LEU A 113 -8.63 -54.23 -7.90
C LEU A 113 -8.99 -55.68 -7.53
N GLY A 114 -9.77 -55.91 -6.47
CA GLY A 114 -10.13 -57.25 -6.01
C GLY A 114 -8.92 -58.09 -5.61
N GLY A 115 -7.81 -57.46 -5.19
CA GLY A 115 -6.54 -58.11 -4.88
C GLY A 115 -5.69 -58.50 -6.10
N ASP A 116 -6.13 -58.25 -7.34
CA ASP A 116 -5.37 -58.57 -8.54
C ASP A 116 -4.33 -57.49 -8.88
N THR A 117 -3.06 -57.84 -8.74
CA THR A 117 -1.90 -56.96 -9.02
C THR A 117 -1.27 -57.20 -10.38
N THR A 118 -1.97 -57.87 -11.31
CA THR A 118 -1.49 -58.06 -12.68
C THR A 118 -1.39 -56.71 -13.42
N PRO A 119 -0.28 -56.42 -14.13
CA PRO A 119 -0.10 -55.17 -14.86
C PRO A 119 -1.27 -54.84 -15.80
N ARG A 120 -1.66 -53.57 -15.82
CA ARG A 120 -2.75 -53.02 -16.63
C ARG A 120 -2.22 -52.08 -17.70
N ASP A 121 -2.95 -51.99 -18.81
CA ASP A 121 -2.68 -51.13 -19.97
C ASP A 121 -3.56 -49.86 -20.00
N TYR A 122 -4.16 -49.51 -18.87
CA TYR A 122 -4.99 -48.32 -18.70
C TYR A 122 -4.61 -47.53 -17.43
N ALA A 123 -5.05 -46.28 -17.37
CA ALA A 123 -4.95 -45.44 -16.18
C ALA A 123 -6.29 -45.43 -15.44
N LEU A 124 -6.25 -45.51 -14.10
CA LEU A 124 -7.42 -45.41 -13.24
C LEU A 124 -7.57 -43.96 -12.75
N PHE A 125 -8.73 -43.37 -13.00
CA PHE A 125 -9.09 -42.02 -12.60
C PHE A 125 -9.99 -42.05 -11.36
N LEU A 126 -9.56 -41.40 -10.28
CA LEU A 126 -10.34 -41.25 -9.06
C LEU A 126 -11.25 -40.03 -9.22
N GLU A 127 -12.56 -40.21 -9.42
CA GLU A 127 -13.50 -39.10 -9.67
C GLU A 127 -14.15 -38.58 -8.38
N SER A 128 -14.41 -39.46 -7.42
CA SER A 128 -14.91 -39.15 -6.08
C SER A 128 -14.36 -40.15 -5.07
N GLU A 129 -14.82 -40.11 -3.81
CA GLU A 129 -14.41 -41.09 -2.78
C GLU A 129 -14.85 -42.53 -3.09
N THR A 130 -15.82 -42.71 -3.97
CA THR A 130 -16.42 -44.03 -4.27
C THR A 130 -16.53 -44.34 -5.76
N LYS A 131 -16.22 -43.38 -6.64
CA LYS A 131 -16.36 -43.52 -8.08
C LYS A 131 -15.00 -43.42 -8.78
N THR A 132 -14.69 -44.44 -9.57
CA THR A 132 -13.53 -44.49 -10.44
C THR A 132 -13.92 -44.58 -11.91
N SER A 133 -13.02 -44.21 -12.80
CA SER A 133 -13.16 -44.29 -14.25
C SER A 133 -11.86 -44.80 -14.88
N THR A 134 -11.91 -45.42 -16.04
CA THR A 134 -10.72 -45.85 -16.80
C THR A 134 -10.49 -44.99 -18.06
N GLU A 135 -11.39 -44.05 -18.34
CA GLU A 135 -11.34 -43.25 -19.56
C GLU A 135 -10.82 -41.83 -19.30
N ASN A 136 -11.36 -41.12 -18.31
CA ASN A 136 -11.05 -39.73 -18.02
C ASN A 136 -11.58 -39.27 -16.65
N CYS A 137 -11.30 -38.01 -16.29
CA CYS A 137 -11.96 -37.29 -15.22
C CYS A 137 -13.23 -36.59 -15.72
N SER A 138 -14.36 -37.28 -15.75
CA SER A 138 -15.59 -36.80 -16.43
C SER A 138 -16.17 -35.50 -15.87
N THR A 139 -15.92 -35.22 -14.60
CA THR A 139 -16.43 -34.03 -13.89
C THR A 139 -15.51 -32.81 -13.98
N VAL A 140 -14.34 -32.93 -14.64
CA VAL A 140 -13.33 -31.87 -14.69
C VAL A 140 -13.31 -31.19 -16.07
N PRO A 141 -13.82 -29.96 -16.22
CA PRO A 141 -14.01 -29.34 -17.54
C PRO A 141 -12.72 -29.07 -18.32
N LEU A 142 -11.61 -28.87 -17.62
CA LEU A 142 -10.30 -28.54 -18.21
C LEU A 142 -9.36 -29.75 -18.25
N PHE A 143 -9.91 -30.97 -18.17
CA PHE A 143 -9.13 -32.20 -18.26
C PHE A 143 -8.41 -32.31 -19.62
N ASN A 144 -7.15 -32.71 -19.59
CA ASN A 144 -6.32 -32.88 -20.77
C ASN A 144 -5.93 -34.36 -20.94
N SER A 145 -6.66 -35.06 -21.82
CA SER A 145 -6.43 -36.47 -22.12
C SER A 145 -5.08 -36.74 -22.80
N ALA A 146 -4.49 -35.76 -23.48
CA ALA A 146 -3.15 -35.92 -24.07
C ALA A 146 -2.05 -35.95 -23.00
N THR A 147 -2.28 -35.36 -21.83
CA THR A 147 -1.34 -35.40 -20.70
C THR A 147 -1.63 -36.56 -19.76
N TYR A 148 -2.90 -36.84 -19.48
CA TYR A 148 -3.33 -37.86 -18.54
C TYR A 148 -3.92 -39.06 -19.29
N ASN A 149 -3.06 -39.83 -19.94
CA ASN A 149 -3.38 -41.12 -20.54
C ASN A 149 -2.29 -42.15 -20.20
N TYR A 150 -2.62 -43.43 -20.33
CA TYR A 150 -1.72 -44.51 -19.98
C TYR A 150 -0.42 -44.49 -20.79
N GLU A 151 -0.49 -44.33 -22.12
CA GLU A 151 0.68 -44.36 -23.00
C GLU A 151 1.72 -43.30 -22.61
N PHE A 152 1.29 -42.03 -22.51
CA PHE A 152 2.17 -40.94 -22.13
C PHE A 152 2.73 -41.09 -20.71
N LEU A 153 1.91 -41.48 -19.74
CA LEU A 153 2.35 -41.56 -18.34
C LEU A 153 3.26 -42.77 -18.09
N SER A 154 2.95 -43.92 -18.70
CA SER A 154 3.74 -45.15 -18.58
C SER A 154 5.09 -45.01 -19.28
N GLU A 155 5.14 -44.42 -20.48
CA GLU A 155 6.40 -44.16 -21.19
C GLU A 155 7.34 -43.26 -20.35
N ARG A 156 6.79 -42.23 -19.70
CA ARG A 156 7.57 -41.32 -18.84
C ARG A 156 8.06 -42.01 -17.57
N TYR A 157 7.23 -42.82 -16.93
CA TYR A 157 7.65 -43.61 -15.77
C TYR A 157 8.76 -44.60 -16.15
N GLN A 158 8.56 -45.39 -17.21
CA GLN A 158 9.56 -46.37 -17.65
C GLN A 158 10.86 -45.69 -18.07
N GLY A 159 10.79 -44.60 -18.84
CA GLY A 159 11.98 -43.84 -19.23
C GLY A 159 12.79 -43.33 -18.04
N MET A 160 12.13 -42.87 -16.97
CA MET A 160 12.81 -42.48 -15.72
C MET A 160 13.56 -43.66 -15.09
N ILE A 161 12.90 -44.83 -14.95
CA ILE A 161 13.50 -46.01 -14.33
C ILE A 161 14.66 -46.53 -15.18
N ASP A 162 14.45 -46.70 -16.49
CA ASP A 162 15.45 -47.21 -17.42
C ASP A 162 16.68 -46.33 -17.50
N ASP A 163 16.48 -45.02 -17.53
CA ASP A 163 17.57 -44.06 -17.64
C ASP A 163 18.40 -43.97 -16.35
N THR A 164 17.82 -44.27 -15.19
CA THR A 164 18.43 -44.09 -13.86
C THR A 164 18.79 -45.40 -13.14
N LYS A 165 18.51 -46.56 -13.75
CA LYS A 165 18.78 -47.90 -13.19
C LYS A 165 20.23 -48.15 -12.74
N TYR A 166 21.19 -47.38 -13.26
CA TYR A 166 22.61 -47.45 -12.86
C TYR A 166 22.83 -47.07 -11.39
N ASN A 167 21.89 -46.35 -10.76
CA ASN A 167 22.00 -45.95 -9.35
C ASN A 167 20.70 -46.16 -8.55
N THR A 168 19.56 -46.47 -9.19
CA THR A 168 18.28 -46.75 -8.52
C THR A 168 17.88 -48.22 -8.65
N SER A 169 18.72 -49.14 -8.15
CA SER A 169 18.50 -50.59 -8.26
C SER A 169 17.18 -51.05 -7.60
N GLN A 170 16.79 -50.41 -6.50
CA GLN A 170 15.50 -50.68 -5.84
C GLN A 170 14.30 -50.41 -6.76
N LEU A 171 14.32 -49.31 -7.52
CA LEU A 171 13.22 -48.97 -8.43
C LEU A 171 13.18 -49.88 -9.66
N ALA A 172 14.34 -50.36 -10.13
CA ALA A 172 14.44 -51.27 -11.27
C ALA A 172 13.84 -52.67 -10.97
N ASN A 173 13.82 -53.06 -9.71
CA ASN A 173 13.23 -54.33 -9.25
C ASN A 173 11.69 -54.28 -9.13
N LEU A 174 11.07 -53.12 -9.38
CA LEU A 174 9.63 -52.93 -9.30
C LEU A 174 9.01 -53.01 -10.69
N GLU A 175 7.81 -53.59 -10.77
CA GLU A 175 6.99 -53.68 -11.97
C GLU A 175 5.75 -52.80 -11.81
N LEU A 176 5.43 -52.01 -12.84
CA LEU A 176 4.25 -51.14 -12.87
C LEU A 176 2.98 -52.00 -12.96
N VAL A 177 2.10 -51.87 -11.97
CA VAL A 177 0.81 -52.54 -11.91
C VAL A 177 -0.28 -51.66 -12.53
N LEU A 178 -0.40 -50.42 -12.03
CA LEU A 178 -1.46 -49.50 -12.40
C LEU A 178 -1.02 -48.05 -12.23
N ILE A 179 -1.42 -47.18 -13.17
CA ILE A 179 -1.28 -45.73 -13.02
C ILE A 179 -2.58 -45.16 -12.48
N VAL A 180 -2.52 -44.43 -11.38
CA VAL A 180 -3.67 -43.79 -10.73
C VAL A 180 -3.56 -42.28 -10.85
N VAL A 181 -4.65 -41.65 -11.30
CA VAL A 181 -4.80 -40.21 -11.47
C VAL A 181 -5.88 -39.72 -10.51
N ASP A 182 -5.50 -38.85 -9.57
CA ASP A 182 -6.45 -38.18 -8.70
C ASP A 182 -7.06 -36.97 -9.43
N CYS A 183 -8.35 -37.06 -9.81
CA CYS A 183 -9.02 -36.00 -10.57
C CYS A 183 -9.19 -34.69 -9.78
N THR A 184 -9.01 -34.72 -8.46
CA THR A 184 -9.02 -33.50 -7.63
C THR A 184 -7.68 -32.77 -7.63
N PHE A 185 -6.63 -33.35 -8.25
CA PHE A 185 -5.33 -32.70 -8.32
C PHE A 185 -5.45 -31.30 -8.96
N ARG A 186 -5.00 -30.29 -8.22
CA ARG A 186 -5.23 -28.87 -8.55
C ARG A 186 -4.86 -28.47 -9.97
N GLN A 187 -3.81 -29.08 -10.55
CA GLN A 187 -3.36 -28.73 -11.90
C GLN A 187 -4.27 -29.33 -12.98
N ILE A 188 -4.92 -30.48 -12.73
CA ILE A 188 -5.95 -31.04 -13.61
C ILE A 188 -7.18 -30.13 -13.62
N VAL A 189 -7.64 -29.74 -12.43
CA VAL A 189 -8.82 -28.86 -12.27
C VAL A 189 -8.61 -27.49 -12.95
N LEU A 190 -7.38 -26.98 -12.98
CA LEU A 190 -7.03 -25.72 -13.64
C LEU A 190 -6.65 -25.86 -15.11
N GLY A 191 -6.48 -27.08 -15.62
CA GLY A 191 -5.88 -27.32 -16.94
C GLY A 191 -4.47 -26.72 -17.07
N ASP A 192 -3.64 -26.75 -16.01
CA ASP A 192 -2.26 -26.24 -16.07
C ASP A 192 -1.34 -27.30 -16.73
N PRO A 193 -0.80 -27.05 -17.94
CA PRO A 193 0.03 -28.00 -18.67
C PRO A 193 1.50 -28.01 -18.22
N SER A 194 1.87 -27.25 -17.19
CA SER A 194 3.26 -27.14 -16.73
C SER A 194 3.60 -28.08 -15.58
N ALA A 195 2.62 -28.73 -14.96
CA ALA A 195 2.83 -29.66 -13.85
C ALA A 195 1.89 -30.86 -13.90
N VAL A 196 2.43 -32.05 -13.67
CA VAL A 196 1.71 -33.33 -13.65
C VAL A 196 2.05 -34.05 -12.37
N ARG A 197 1.06 -34.70 -11.78
CA ARG A 197 1.25 -35.59 -10.63
C ARG A 197 0.36 -36.81 -10.78
N VAL A 198 0.96 -37.99 -10.68
CA VAL A 198 0.26 -39.28 -10.76
C VAL A 198 0.84 -40.26 -9.75
N PHE A 199 0.11 -41.33 -9.47
CA PHE A 199 0.44 -42.32 -8.45
C PHE A 199 0.54 -43.69 -9.09
N ASN A 200 1.74 -44.23 -9.20
CA ASN A 200 2.01 -45.50 -9.84
C ASN A 200 2.00 -46.59 -8.77
N LEU A 201 1.02 -47.48 -8.81
CA LEU A 201 1.02 -48.71 -8.03
C LEU A 201 2.01 -49.67 -8.66
N VAL A 202 2.97 -50.15 -7.87
CA VAL A 202 4.03 -51.04 -8.34
C VAL A 202 4.19 -52.20 -7.37
N ARG A 203 4.65 -53.34 -7.88
CA ARG A 203 4.96 -54.52 -7.07
C ARG A 203 6.39 -54.98 -7.26
N SER A 204 6.95 -55.68 -6.28
CA SER A 204 8.23 -56.35 -6.45
C SER A 204 8.13 -57.45 -7.52
N ARG A 205 9.13 -57.53 -8.40
CA ARG A 205 9.26 -58.62 -9.37
C ARG A 205 9.54 -59.98 -8.70
N PHE A 206 10.02 -59.97 -7.45
CA PHE A 206 10.36 -61.16 -6.69
C PHE A 206 9.23 -61.62 -5.76
N ASP A 207 8.46 -60.70 -5.20
CA ASP A 207 7.29 -60.98 -4.36
C ASP A 207 6.09 -60.12 -4.80
N PRO A 208 5.09 -60.68 -5.49
CA PRO A 208 3.90 -59.95 -5.91
C PRO A 208 3.05 -59.37 -4.77
N ASN A 209 3.27 -59.79 -3.52
CA ASN A 209 2.60 -59.23 -2.35
C ASN A 209 3.28 -57.95 -1.81
N ASP A 210 4.52 -57.70 -2.21
CA ASP A 210 5.26 -56.52 -1.78
C ASP A 210 4.93 -55.34 -2.73
N LEU A 211 3.97 -54.52 -2.29
CA LEU A 211 3.40 -53.42 -3.06
C LEU A 211 3.87 -52.07 -2.53
N TYR A 212 4.14 -51.17 -3.47
CA TYR A 212 4.51 -49.79 -3.21
C TYR A 212 3.68 -48.86 -4.07
N LEU A 213 3.53 -47.63 -3.58
CA LEU A 213 3.05 -46.53 -4.38
C LEU A 213 4.22 -45.59 -4.68
N ILE A 214 4.52 -45.42 -5.97
CA ILE A 214 5.47 -44.43 -6.44
C ILE A 214 4.70 -43.22 -6.93
N THR A 215 4.81 -42.10 -6.22
CA THR A 215 4.27 -40.85 -6.73
C THR A 215 5.24 -40.21 -7.68
N MET A 216 4.78 -39.94 -8.89
CA MET A 216 5.56 -39.28 -9.94
C MET A 216 5.07 -37.84 -10.10
N SER A 217 5.90 -36.88 -9.67
CA SER A 217 5.60 -35.45 -9.73
C SER A 217 6.51 -34.75 -10.74
N PHE A 218 5.96 -34.31 -11.87
CA PHE A 218 6.66 -33.59 -12.92
C PHE A 218 6.31 -32.11 -12.93
N ASN A 219 7.30 -31.26 -13.11
CA ASN A 219 7.07 -29.86 -13.43
C ASN A 219 8.11 -29.34 -14.42
N ILE A 220 7.64 -28.56 -15.39
CA ILE A 220 8.50 -27.83 -16.32
C ILE A 220 9.02 -26.56 -15.62
N GLN A 221 10.33 -26.49 -15.44
CA GLN A 221 11.04 -25.41 -14.77
C GLN A 221 12.06 -24.77 -15.70
N GLU A 222 12.48 -23.56 -15.36
CA GLU A 222 13.72 -23.03 -15.90
C GLU A 222 14.91 -23.70 -15.21
N PHE A 223 15.95 -23.99 -15.98
CA PHE A 223 17.24 -24.42 -15.47
C PHE A 223 18.35 -23.45 -15.87
N GLU A 224 19.37 -23.37 -15.02
CA GLU A 224 20.61 -22.63 -15.26
C GLU A 224 21.80 -23.49 -14.82
N ILE A 225 22.83 -23.57 -15.66
CA ILE A 225 24.15 -24.12 -15.34
C ILE A 225 25.13 -22.97 -15.53
N ARG A 226 25.43 -22.28 -14.42
CA ARG A 226 26.19 -21.02 -14.42
C ARG A 226 27.60 -21.20 -14.97
N GLU A 227 28.27 -22.28 -14.59
CA GLU A 227 29.63 -22.63 -15.04
C GLU A 227 29.73 -22.79 -16.56
N LEU A 228 28.67 -23.31 -17.19
CA LEU A 228 28.61 -23.55 -18.63
C LEU A 228 27.85 -22.46 -19.40
N LYS A 229 27.37 -21.42 -18.71
CA LYS A 229 26.47 -20.38 -19.25
C LYS A 229 25.28 -20.96 -20.03
N LYS A 230 24.76 -22.12 -19.60
CA LYS A 230 23.60 -22.78 -20.22
C LYS A 230 22.33 -22.45 -19.44
N LYS A 231 21.25 -22.16 -20.16
CA LYS A 231 19.92 -21.95 -19.60
C LYS A 231 18.86 -22.51 -20.54
N GLY A 232 17.70 -22.85 -20.02
CA GLY A 232 16.57 -23.34 -20.82
C GLY A 232 15.48 -23.95 -19.96
N PRO A 233 14.51 -24.63 -20.56
CA PRO A 233 13.53 -25.41 -19.84
C PRO A 233 14.10 -26.79 -19.46
N ALA A 234 13.60 -27.35 -18.37
CA ALA A 234 13.82 -28.72 -17.97
C ALA A 234 12.54 -29.31 -17.38
N MET A 235 12.31 -30.60 -17.60
CA MET A 235 11.39 -31.36 -16.77
C MET A 235 12.13 -31.78 -15.50
N VAL A 236 11.64 -31.31 -14.35
CA VAL A 236 12.09 -31.77 -13.04
C VAL A 236 11.08 -32.79 -12.53
N GLY A 237 11.51 -34.05 -12.43
CA GLY A 237 10.78 -35.16 -11.85
C GLY A 237 11.20 -35.42 -10.41
N ILE A 238 10.20 -35.63 -9.55
CA ILE A 238 10.39 -36.07 -8.17
C ILE A 238 9.60 -37.37 -8.01
N LEU A 239 10.30 -38.47 -7.75
CA LEU A 239 9.68 -39.74 -7.36
C LEU A 239 9.66 -39.85 -5.85
N THR A 240 8.53 -40.26 -5.30
CA THR A 240 8.38 -40.54 -3.88
C THR A 240 7.87 -41.96 -3.69
N LEU A 241 8.59 -42.77 -2.94
CA LEU A 241 8.25 -44.17 -2.69
C LEU A 241 7.52 -44.30 -1.34
N VAL A 242 6.37 -44.97 -1.33
CA VAL A 242 5.57 -45.23 -0.12
C VAL A 242 5.16 -46.70 -0.10
N GLN A 243 5.51 -47.41 0.98
CA GLN A 243 5.05 -48.79 1.24
C GLN A 243 3.97 -48.83 2.33
N ASP A 244 4.05 -47.90 3.28
CA ASP A 244 3.13 -47.77 4.40
C ASP A 244 2.72 -46.30 4.56
N MET A 245 1.42 -46.05 4.67
CA MET A 245 0.83 -44.73 4.91
C MET A 245 1.17 -44.16 6.30
N GLN A 246 1.63 -45.00 7.24
CA GLN A 246 2.08 -44.61 8.57
C GLN A 246 3.55 -44.15 8.61
N ALA A 247 4.29 -44.27 7.49
CA ALA A 247 5.68 -43.89 7.45
C ALA A 247 5.90 -42.40 7.77
N GLU A 248 6.76 -42.12 8.76
CA GLU A 248 7.12 -40.77 9.18
C GLU A 248 7.97 -40.03 8.14
N THR A 249 8.72 -40.77 7.32
CA THR A 249 9.57 -40.25 6.26
C THR A 249 9.47 -41.11 5.01
N VAL A 250 9.54 -40.49 3.84
CA VAL A 250 9.51 -41.16 2.54
C VAL A 250 10.81 -40.95 1.76
N ASP A 251 11.19 -41.97 0.99
CA ASP A 251 12.32 -41.89 0.09
C ASP A 251 11.97 -41.06 -1.16
N THR A 252 12.90 -40.21 -1.57
CA THR A 252 12.70 -39.25 -2.66
C THR A 252 13.87 -39.26 -3.64
N PHE A 253 13.55 -39.34 -4.93
CA PHE A 253 14.53 -39.33 -6.02
C PHE A 253 14.29 -38.14 -6.94
N TYR A 254 15.34 -37.38 -7.23
CA TYR A 254 15.29 -36.26 -8.18
C TYR A 254 15.86 -36.69 -9.52
N MET A 255 15.07 -36.49 -10.57
CA MET A 255 15.48 -36.79 -11.94
C MET A 255 15.19 -35.58 -12.80
N VAL A 256 16.13 -35.19 -13.65
CA VAL A 256 15.98 -34.01 -14.50
C VAL A 256 16.22 -34.39 -15.94
N ALA A 257 15.28 -34.02 -16.81
CA ALA A 257 15.46 -34.03 -18.25
C ALA A 257 15.60 -32.59 -18.74
N LEU A 258 16.82 -32.20 -19.07
CA LEU A 258 17.11 -30.88 -19.66
C LEU A 258 16.48 -30.80 -21.06
N ARG A 259 16.11 -29.59 -21.51
CA ARG A 259 15.53 -29.28 -22.84
C ARG A 259 14.08 -29.72 -23.08
N TYR A 260 13.54 -30.63 -22.29
CA TYR A 260 12.10 -30.93 -22.31
C TYR A 260 11.29 -29.68 -21.87
N PRO A 261 10.15 -29.32 -22.50
CA PRO A 261 9.28 -30.11 -23.40
C PRO A 261 9.54 -29.94 -24.90
N TYR A 262 10.72 -29.48 -25.31
CA TYR A 262 11.05 -29.25 -26.72
C TYR A 262 11.77 -30.43 -27.39
N GLU A 263 11.67 -31.62 -26.78
CA GLU A 263 12.17 -32.89 -27.30
C GLU A 263 11.07 -33.94 -27.13
N ARG A 264 10.96 -34.90 -28.07
CA ARG A 264 9.90 -35.92 -28.06
C ARG A 264 10.08 -36.93 -26.93
N VAL A 265 11.31 -37.38 -26.72
CA VAL A 265 11.67 -38.34 -25.67
C VAL A 265 12.62 -37.64 -24.70
N PRO A 266 12.23 -37.41 -23.43
CA PRO A 266 13.11 -36.86 -22.41
C PRO A 266 14.18 -37.89 -22.04
N THR A 267 15.42 -37.43 -21.89
CA THR A 267 16.49 -38.23 -21.28
C THR A 267 16.69 -37.81 -19.84
N PHE A 268 16.45 -38.71 -18.91
CA PHE A 268 16.55 -38.42 -17.49
C PHE A 268 17.97 -38.69 -16.97
N GLU A 269 18.47 -37.78 -16.15
CA GLU A 269 19.67 -37.96 -15.34
C GLU A 269 19.29 -37.86 -13.86
N LEU A 270 19.94 -38.64 -13.00
CA LEU A 270 19.66 -38.66 -11.57
C LEU A 270 20.41 -37.50 -10.90
N TYR A 271 19.78 -36.89 -9.91
CA TYR A 271 20.36 -35.76 -9.18
C TYR A 271 20.21 -35.94 -7.67
N GLU A 272 21.20 -35.41 -6.96
CA GLU A 272 21.14 -35.19 -5.52
C GLU A 272 20.75 -33.75 -5.25
N ARG A 273 19.92 -33.54 -4.23
CA ARG A 273 19.59 -32.20 -3.77
C ARG A 273 20.73 -31.67 -2.90
N VAL A 274 21.34 -30.56 -3.32
CA VAL A 274 22.39 -29.88 -2.56
C VAL A 274 21.77 -28.86 -1.60
N GLY A 275 20.91 -27.99 -2.11
CA GLY A 275 20.39 -26.88 -1.30
C GLY A 275 19.47 -25.95 -2.07
N VAL A 276 19.30 -24.75 -1.52
CA VAL A 276 18.52 -23.66 -2.10
C VAL A 276 19.35 -22.39 -2.01
N THR A 277 19.43 -21.65 -3.12
CA THR A 277 20.16 -20.38 -3.21
C THR A 277 19.39 -19.23 -2.54
N SER A 278 20.06 -18.09 -2.30
CA SER A 278 19.41 -16.86 -1.81
C SER A 278 18.26 -16.39 -2.70
N ASP A 279 18.31 -16.71 -3.99
CA ASP A 279 17.30 -16.33 -4.99
C ASP A 279 16.15 -17.35 -5.11
N SER A 280 16.05 -18.32 -4.19
CA SER A 280 15.05 -19.41 -4.21
C SER A 280 15.17 -20.38 -5.39
N TYR A 281 16.33 -20.50 -6.03
CA TYR A 281 16.61 -21.62 -6.94
C TYR A 281 16.99 -22.85 -6.14
N ARG A 282 16.50 -24.01 -6.57
CA ARG A 282 16.96 -25.31 -6.07
C ARG A 282 18.24 -25.69 -6.76
N GLU A 283 19.24 -26.07 -5.97
CA GLU A 283 20.48 -26.62 -6.50
C GLU A 283 20.43 -28.15 -6.49
N LEU A 284 20.68 -28.72 -7.67
CA LEU A 284 20.73 -30.15 -7.93
C LEU A 284 22.10 -30.50 -8.50
N ARG A 285 22.74 -31.52 -7.93
CA ARG A 285 24.03 -32.06 -8.39
C ARG A 285 23.79 -33.35 -9.16
N SER A 286 24.24 -33.42 -10.41
CA SER A 286 24.04 -34.62 -11.22
C SER A 286 24.88 -35.79 -10.74
N ILE A 287 24.35 -37.00 -10.87
CA ILE A 287 25.07 -38.25 -10.70
C ILE A 287 25.29 -38.84 -12.09
N PRO A 288 26.49 -38.72 -12.68
CA PRO A 288 26.73 -39.22 -14.03
C PRO A 288 26.72 -40.76 -14.08
N ARG A 289 26.25 -41.32 -15.21
CA ARG A 289 26.31 -42.77 -15.49
C ARG A 289 27.73 -43.31 -15.44
N ASP A 290 28.66 -42.54 -16.00
CA ASP A 290 30.09 -42.81 -15.98
C ASP A 290 30.83 -41.54 -15.54
N PRO A 291 31.32 -41.50 -14.29
CA PRO A 291 32.06 -40.36 -13.75
C PRO A 291 33.35 -40.03 -14.50
N LEU A 292 33.90 -40.97 -15.30
CA LEU A 292 35.16 -40.76 -16.02
C LEU A 292 34.96 -40.00 -17.33
N THR A 293 33.77 -40.09 -17.93
CA THR A 293 33.46 -39.49 -19.25
C THR A 293 32.48 -38.33 -19.18
N SER A 294 31.64 -38.27 -18.15
CA SER A 294 30.62 -37.23 -17.98
C SER A 294 30.87 -36.39 -16.73
N PRO A 295 31.07 -35.07 -16.86
CA PRO A 295 31.30 -34.22 -15.70
C PRO A 295 30.02 -34.09 -14.86
N VAL A 296 30.21 -33.96 -13.54
CA VAL A 296 29.15 -33.60 -12.59
C VAL A 296 28.64 -32.20 -12.91
N LYS A 297 27.31 -32.04 -13.02
CA LYS A 297 26.66 -30.77 -13.34
C LYS A 297 25.98 -30.21 -12.09
N HIS A 298 26.20 -28.93 -11.82
CA HIS A 298 25.42 -28.16 -10.85
C HIS A 298 24.30 -27.43 -11.59
N VAL A 299 23.08 -27.95 -11.47
CA VAL A 299 21.89 -27.44 -12.13
C VAL A 299 21.05 -26.68 -11.12
N LEU A 300 20.81 -25.39 -11.40
CA LEU A 300 19.87 -24.58 -10.65
C LEU A 300 18.51 -24.66 -11.35
N THR A 301 17.45 -25.06 -10.64
CA THR A 301 16.10 -25.08 -11.19
C THR A 301 15.13 -24.25 -10.38
N ALA A 302 14.20 -23.58 -11.07
CA ALA A 302 13.09 -22.89 -10.43
C ALA A 302 11.89 -22.75 -11.35
N ARG A 303 10.70 -22.72 -10.73
CA ARG A 303 9.49 -22.27 -11.39
C ARG A 303 9.36 -20.76 -11.22
N LYS A 304 9.49 -20.02 -12.32
CA LYS A 304 9.29 -18.56 -12.33
C LYS A 304 7.87 -18.21 -12.76
N ARG A 305 7.25 -17.27 -12.06
CA ARG A 305 5.91 -16.76 -12.39
C ARG A 305 5.82 -15.27 -12.08
N GLY A 306 5.34 -14.49 -13.03
CA GLY A 306 5.19 -13.05 -12.87
C GLY A 306 5.51 -12.34 -14.16
N PHE A 307 5.92 -11.09 -14.07
CA PHE A 307 6.13 -10.26 -15.23
C PHE A 307 7.32 -9.32 -15.05
N PHE A 308 7.91 -8.89 -16.15
CA PHE A 308 9.05 -7.98 -16.18
C PHE A 308 8.90 -6.94 -17.28
N HIS A 309 9.60 -5.81 -17.17
CA HIS A 309 9.64 -4.78 -18.18
C HIS A 309 11.08 -4.42 -18.53
N GLY A 310 11.59 -5.07 -19.58
CA GLY A 310 13.01 -4.98 -19.93
C GLY A 310 13.88 -5.48 -18.77
N ASP A 311 15.04 -4.84 -18.60
CA ASP A 311 16.02 -5.24 -17.58
C ASP A 311 15.94 -4.38 -16.30
N THR A 312 15.03 -3.41 -16.26
CA THR A 312 15.01 -2.38 -15.20
C THR A 312 13.94 -2.61 -14.13
N GLN A 313 12.90 -3.38 -14.47
CA GLN A 313 11.73 -3.59 -13.61
C GLN A 313 11.22 -5.02 -13.70
N CYS A 314 10.95 -5.67 -12.57
CA CYS A 314 10.34 -6.99 -12.55
C CYS A 314 9.59 -7.26 -11.25
N ASN A 315 8.58 -8.12 -11.35
CA ASN A 315 7.89 -8.73 -10.22
C ASN A 315 7.68 -10.21 -10.56
N VAL A 316 8.67 -11.00 -10.19
CA VAL A 316 8.75 -12.42 -10.54
C VAL A 316 8.91 -13.24 -9.28
N ARG A 317 8.01 -14.18 -9.07
CA ARG A 317 8.17 -15.20 -8.04
C ARG A 317 9.03 -16.31 -8.55
N VAL A 318 10.04 -16.64 -7.77
CA VAL A 318 10.93 -17.78 -8.00
C VAL A 318 10.60 -18.82 -6.95
N MET A 319 10.13 -19.98 -7.41
CA MET A 319 9.58 -21.03 -6.55
C MET A 319 10.30 -22.35 -6.77
N TYR A 320 10.47 -23.09 -5.70
CA TYR A 320 10.83 -24.50 -5.71
C TYR A 320 9.84 -25.27 -4.84
N SER A 321 9.96 -26.59 -4.84
CA SER A 321 9.17 -27.52 -4.04
C SER A 321 10.13 -28.46 -3.32
N SER A 322 9.72 -29.07 -2.23
CA SER A 322 10.51 -30.16 -1.63
C SER A 322 9.55 -31.18 -1.06
N LEU A 323 9.83 -32.45 -1.32
CA LEU A 323 9.08 -33.58 -0.77
C LEU A 323 9.94 -34.41 0.20
N ASN A 324 11.17 -33.97 0.47
CA ASN A 324 12.13 -34.70 1.29
C ASN A 324 11.75 -34.61 2.77
N GLY A 325 11.83 -35.74 3.48
CA GLY A 325 11.59 -35.78 4.92
C GLY A 325 10.14 -35.48 5.31
N LEU A 326 9.19 -35.59 4.38
CA LEU A 326 7.77 -35.55 4.66
C LEU A 326 7.26 -36.94 5.04
N ASN A 327 6.21 -37.00 5.85
CA ASN A 327 5.48 -38.24 6.08
C ASN A 327 4.70 -38.66 4.82
N ALA A 328 4.36 -39.95 4.74
CA ALA A 328 3.69 -40.53 3.58
C ALA A 328 2.42 -39.75 3.18
N LYS A 329 1.53 -39.51 4.14
CA LYS A 329 0.27 -38.78 3.92
C LYS A 329 0.46 -37.39 3.34
N THR A 330 1.37 -36.58 3.90
CA THR A 330 1.65 -35.22 3.40
C THR A 330 2.32 -35.26 2.05
N ALA A 331 3.29 -36.17 1.88
CA ALA A 331 4.01 -36.32 0.62
C ALA A 331 3.04 -36.62 -0.53
N LEU A 332 2.05 -37.49 -0.34
CA LEU A 332 1.07 -37.86 -1.36
C LEU A 332 0.02 -36.77 -1.64
N THR A 333 -0.54 -36.18 -0.58
CA THR A 333 -1.72 -35.30 -0.69
C THR A 333 -1.38 -33.84 -0.98
N ARG A 334 -0.16 -33.40 -0.67
CA ARG A 334 0.23 -31.97 -0.74
C ARG A 334 1.52 -31.81 -1.52
N TRP A 335 1.47 -31.00 -2.59
CA TRP A 335 2.68 -30.53 -3.27
C TRP A 335 2.86 -29.04 -3.07
N GLU A 336 3.72 -28.67 -2.13
CA GLU A 336 3.95 -27.28 -1.75
C GLU A 336 5.03 -26.61 -2.60
N TRP A 337 4.75 -25.35 -2.98
CA TRP A 337 5.66 -24.47 -3.71
C TRP A 337 6.02 -23.28 -2.83
N ILE A 338 7.30 -23.21 -2.49
CA ILE A 338 7.90 -22.27 -1.56
C ILE A 338 8.87 -21.39 -2.34
N GLY A 339 9.00 -20.13 -1.97
CA GLY A 339 10.02 -19.26 -2.54
C GLY A 339 9.79 -17.80 -2.19
N GLN A 340 10.29 -16.92 -3.02
CA GLN A 340 10.21 -15.48 -2.81
C GLN A 340 9.76 -14.74 -4.06
N ALA A 341 9.18 -13.55 -3.87
CA ALA A 341 8.98 -12.59 -4.94
C ALA A 341 10.24 -11.74 -5.12
N ILE A 342 10.83 -11.80 -6.29
CA ILE A 342 11.90 -10.90 -6.71
C ILE A 342 11.22 -9.67 -7.32
N ILE A 343 11.37 -8.55 -6.62
CA ILE A 343 10.84 -7.25 -7.04
C ILE A 343 12.05 -6.35 -7.31
N VAL A 344 12.20 -5.94 -8.56
CA VAL A 344 13.23 -4.99 -8.98
C VAL A 344 12.51 -3.81 -9.59
N ASP A 345 12.90 -2.61 -9.19
CA ASP A 345 12.43 -1.38 -9.82
C ASP A 345 13.53 -0.31 -9.74
N SER A 346 14.24 -0.13 -10.85
CA SER A 346 15.31 0.86 -10.97
C SER A 346 14.79 2.30 -10.91
N TRP A 347 13.48 2.51 -11.08
CA TRP A 347 12.82 3.82 -11.06
C TRP A 347 12.18 4.14 -9.72
N ALA A 348 12.21 3.23 -8.73
CA ALA A 348 11.59 3.43 -7.42
C ALA A 348 12.03 4.71 -6.69
N TRP A 349 13.20 5.27 -7.03
CA TRP A 349 13.69 6.55 -6.48
C TRP A 349 12.76 7.73 -6.76
N VAL A 350 11.97 7.69 -7.83
CA VAL A 350 11.00 8.76 -8.14
C VAL A 350 9.96 8.93 -7.02
N HIS A 351 9.66 7.86 -6.29
CA HIS A 351 8.74 7.87 -5.15
C HIS A 351 9.35 8.45 -3.87
N CYS A 352 10.66 8.69 -3.84
CA CYS A 352 11.31 9.38 -2.71
C CYS A 352 10.88 10.85 -2.58
N ILE A 353 10.10 11.40 -3.52
CA ILE A 353 9.43 12.70 -3.37
C ILE A 353 8.59 12.78 -2.09
N HIS A 354 8.05 11.64 -1.61
CA HIS A 354 7.29 11.57 -0.37
C HIS A 354 8.12 11.96 0.85
N PHE A 355 9.44 11.78 0.82
CA PHE A 355 10.34 12.22 1.89
C PHE A 355 10.18 13.73 2.13
N PHE A 356 10.21 14.52 1.06
CA PHE A 356 10.06 15.97 1.13
C PHE A 356 8.65 16.38 1.57
N PHE A 357 7.61 15.66 1.11
CA PHE A 357 6.24 15.93 1.55
C PHE A 357 6.05 15.64 3.05
N GLY A 358 6.65 14.56 3.54
CA GLY A 358 6.68 14.20 4.95
C GLY A 358 7.42 15.25 5.79
N LEU A 359 8.64 15.62 5.40
CA LEU A 359 9.44 16.65 6.09
C LEU A 359 8.71 18.01 6.17
N GLN A 360 8.08 18.44 5.08
CA GLN A 360 7.31 19.69 5.09
C GLN A 360 6.14 19.62 6.08
N THR A 361 5.49 18.46 6.20
CA THR A 361 4.38 18.27 7.14
C THR A 361 4.87 18.20 8.60
N ILE A 362 6.03 17.57 8.84
CA ILE A 362 6.70 17.59 10.15
C ILE A 362 7.02 19.03 10.56
N TYR A 363 7.58 19.83 9.66
CA TYR A 363 7.86 21.23 9.91
C TYR A 363 6.59 22.00 10.32
N SER A 364 5.47 21.79 9.62
CA SER A 364 4.18 22.38 9.97
C SER A 364 3.69 21.97 11.37
N LEU A 365 3.89 20.71 11.76
CA LEU A 365 3.57 20.20 13.09
C LEU A 365 4.46 20.80 14.18
N ILE A 366 5.75 21.00 13.92
CA ILE A 366 6.69 21.67 14.85
C ILE A 366 6.26 23.11 15.10
N VAL A 367 5.96 23.88 14.04
CA VAL A 367 5.48 25.26 14.17
C VAL A 367 4.18 25.30 14.97
N LEU A 368 3.23 24.40 14.68
CA LEU A 368 1.98 24.29 15.42
C LEU A 368 2.21 24.00 16.91
N PHE A 369 3.12 23.06 17.22
CA PHE A 369 3.48 22.69 18.58
C PHE A 369 4.06 23.88 19.34
N LEU A 370 4.99 24.63 18.75
CA LEU A 370 5.59 25.80 19.38
C LEU A 370 4.54 26.88 19.70
N VAL A 371 3.65 27.19 18.76
CA VAL A 371 2.59 28.18 18.98
C VAL A 371 1.62 27.70 20.07
N THR A 372 1.21 26.44 20.01
CA THR A 372 0.30 25.83 21.00
C THR A 372 0.92 25.83 22.40
N TYR A 373 2.19 25.48 22.51
CA TYR A 373 2.95 25.49 23.76
C TYR A 373 3.01 26.89 24.37
N GLN A 374 3.36 27.91 23.58
CA GLN A 374 3.40 29.30 24.06
C GLN A 374 2.01 29.81 24.49
N LYS A 375 0.95 29.39 23.80
CA LYS A 375 -0.43 29.70 24.19
C LYS A 375 -0.82 29.09 25.53
N ILE A 376 -0.53 27.81 25.73
CA ILE A 376 -0.79 27.11 26.98
C ILE A 376 -0.01 27.77 28.12
N ARG A 377 1.27 28.11 27.90
CA ARG A 377 2.10 28.85 28.87
C ARG A 377 1.51 30.21 29.24
N SER A 378 0.83 30.87 28.30
CA SER A 378 0.10 32.13 28.55
C SER A 378 -1.28 31.95 29.21
N GLY A 379 -1.62 30.74 29.66
CA GLY A 379 -2.89 30.41 30.32
C GLY A 379 -4.09 30.26 29.39
N LYS A 380 -3.86 30.11 28.07
CA LYS A 380 -4.93 30.00 27.05
C LYS A 380 -4.85 28.67 26.32
N VAL A 381 -5.93 27.89 26.34
CA VAL A 381 -6.04 26.66 25.55
C VAL A 381 -6.39 27.02 24.10
N TRP A 382 -5.46 26.75 23.18
CA TRP A 382 -5.62 27.01 21.75
C TRP A 382 -4.87 25.94 20.94
N ILE A 383 -5.53 25.37 19.94
CA ILE A 383 -4.94 24.39 19.01
C ILE A 383 -5.32 24.82 17.59
N GLY A 384 -4.29 25.12 16.79
CA GLY A 384 -4.43 25.49 15.37
C GLY A 384 -4.57 24.29 14.42
N ASP A 385 -4.69 24.58 13.13
CA ASP A 385 -4.78 23.56 12.07
C ASP A 385 -3.40 23.22 11.49
N PRO A 386 -2.93 21.96 11.54
CA PRO A 386 -1.63 21.57 10.95
C PRO A 386 -1.56 21.79 9.43
N PHE A 387 -2.68 21.76 8.71
CA PHE A 387 -2.72 21.97 7.26
C PHE A 387 -2.75 23.45 6.84
N SER A 388 -2.81 24.37 7.82
CA SER A 388 -2.85 25.82 7.59
C SER A 388 -1.69 26.37 6.73
N SER A 389 -0.53 25.76 6.81
CA SER A 389 0.70 26.13 6.11
C SER A 389 0.80 25.54 4.71
N ILE A 390 0.00 24.52 4.40
CA ILE A 390 -0.08 23.88 3.09
C ILE A 390 -1.13 24.62 2.28
N SER A 391 -0.69 25.31 1.22
CA SER A 391 -1.63 26.01 0.34
C SER A 391 -2.34 25.03 -0.59
N THR A 392 -3.53 25.38 -1.10
CA THR A 392 -4.21 24.59 -2.14
C THR A 392 -3.33 24.42 -3.37
N ALA A 393 -2.55 25.45 -3.74
CA ALA A 393 -1.59 25.37 -4.83
C ALA A 393 -0.45 24.38 -4.54
N ASP A 394 0.04 24.35 -3.29
CA ASP A 394 1.08 23.39 -2.89
C ASP A 394 0.54 21.96 -3.01
N LEU A 395 -0.69 21.72 -2.56
CA LEU A 395 -1.33 20.40 -2.61
C LEU A 395 -1.57 19.93 -4.05
N VAL A 396 -2.03 20.82 -4.92
CA VAL A 396 -2.20 20.54 -6.35
C VAL A 396 -0.85 20.22 -6.99
N MET A 397 0.19 21.00 -6.66
CA MET A 397 1.54 20.75 -7.16
C MET A 397 2.11 19.41 -6.68
N ARG A 398 1.86 19.01 -5.42
CA ARG A 398 2.21 17.67 -4.93
C ARG A 398 1.54 16.57 -5.77
N GLY A 399 0.26 16.73 -6.10
CA GLY A 399 -0.46 15.81 -6.99
C GLY A 399 0.16 15.73 -8.38
N ILE A 400 0.54 16.86 -8.98
CA ILE A 400 1.22 16.91 -10.27
C ILE A 400 2.58 16.22 -10.20
N LEU A 401 3.37 16.46 -9.15
CA LEU A 401 4.67 15.80 -8.95
C LEU A 401 4.52 14.28 -8.84
N VAL A 402 3.50 13.79 -8.14
CA VAL A 402 3.21 12.34 -8.09
C VAL A 402 2.82 11.81 -9.46
N LEU A 403 2.02 12.54 -10.24
CA LEU A 403 1.68 12.12 -11.61
C LEU A 403 2.93 12.08 -12.52
N ILE A 404 3.86 13.03 -12.37
CA ILE A 404 5.15 13.01 -13.06
C ILE A 404 5.99 11.82 -12.60
N SER A 405 6.02 11.51 -11.29
CA SER A 405 6.68 10.32 -10.74
C SER A 405 6.15 9.05 -11.38
N CYS A 406 4.83 8.87 -11.42
CA CYS A 406 4.18 7.75 -12.10
C CYS A 406 4.52 7.68 -13.59
N PHE A 407 4.62 8.83 -14.27
CA PHE A 407 4.99 8.88 -15.68
C PHE A 407 6.44 8.47 -15.92
N LEU A 408 7.38 8.94 -15.10
CA LEU A 408 8.80 8.57 -15.16
C LEU A 408 9.02 7.08 -14.86
N ASP A 409 8.26 6.53 -13.92
CA ASP A 409 8.17 5.10 -13.62
C ASP A 409 7.48 4.29 -14.75
N GLY A 410 7.09 4.94 -15.85
CA GLY A 410 6.36 4.32 -16.95
C GLY A 410 5.01 3.73 -16.53
N PHE A 411 4.43 4.18 -15.42
CA PHE A 411 3.26 3.61 -14.73
C PHE A 411 3.46 2.17 -14.23
N TRP A 412 4.69 1.73 -13.97
CA TRP A 412 4.97 0.38 -13.47
C TRP A 412 4.30 0.13 -12.12
N SER A 413 4.58 0.93 -11.10
CA SER A 413 4.05 0.76 -9.74
C SER A 413 2.51 0.78 -9.71
N VAL A 414 1.90 1.63 -10.54
CA VAL A 414 0.45 1.75 -10.70
C VAL A 414 -0.15 0.45 -11.26
N ASN A 415 0.47 -0.11 -12.31
CA ASN A 415 0.00 -1.36 -12.91
C ASN A 415 0.27 -2.56 -12.00
N GLU A 416 1.41 -2.59 -11.34
CA GLU A 416 1.78 -3.65 -10.40
C GLU A 416 0.74 -3.75 -9.27
N TYR A 417 0.37 -2.61 -8.70
CA TYR A 417 -0.66 -2.53 -7.67
C TYR A 417 -2.07 -2.87 -8.19
N ALA A 418 -2.41 -2.46 -9.41
CA ALA A 418 -3.66 -2.84 -10.07
C ALA A 418 -3.72 -4.36 -10.28
N MET A 419 -2.64 -4.99 -10.75
CA MET A 419 -2.51 -6.44 -10.91
C MET A 419 -2.59 -7.18 -9.58
N SER A 420 -1.97 -6.66 -8.52
CA SER A 420 -2.10 -7.22 -7.17
C SER A 420 -3.56 -7.28 -6.71
N ARG A 421 -4.33 -6.20 -6.93
CA ARG A 421 -5.76 -6.19 -6.61
C ARG A 421 -6.57 -7.12 -7.50
N ALA A 422 -6.24 -7.19 -8.79
CA ALA A 422 -6.93 -8.05 -9.74
C ALA A 422 -6.71 -9.53 -9.43
N THR A 423 -5.51 -9.93 -9.03
CA THR A 423 -5.20 -11.32 -8.64
C THR A 423 -5.88 -11.71 -7.32
N MET A 424 -5.99 -10.78 -6.36
CA MET A 424 -6.80 -10.99 -5.15
C MET A 424 -8.30 -11.18 -5.46
N LEU A 425 -8.81 -10.59 -6.55
CA LEU A 425 -10.20 -10.74 -6.97
C LEU A 425 -10.46 -12.06 -7.69
N THR A 426 -9.55 -12.46 -8.59
CA THR A 426 -9.71 -13.70 -9.37
C THR A 426 -9.28 -14.96 -8.63
N GLY A 427 -8.59 -14.84 -7.49
CA GLY A 427 -8.00 -16.00 -6.81
C GLY A 427 -6.90 -16.67 -7.63
N SER A 428 -6.37 -15.95 -8.62
CA SER A 428 -5.17 -16.35 -9.36
C SER A 428 -3.93 -16.17 -8.48
N GLN A 429 -2.74 -16.16 -9.07
CA GLN A 429 -1.52 -16.20 -8.30
C GLN A 429 -1.17 -14.81 -7.74
N SER A 430 -1.04 -14.68 -6.42
CA SER A 430 -0.83 -13.41 -5.69
C SER A 430 0.33 -12.54 -6.20
N VAL A 431 0.12 -11.27 -6.55
CA VAL A 431 1.24 -10.37 -6.86
C VAL A 431 1.65 -9.63 -5.58
N ARG A 432 2.88 -9.86 -5.11
CA ARG A 432 3.46 -9.17 -3.95
C ARG A 432 3.86 -7.76 -4.36
N VAL A 433 3.44 -6.76 -3.60
CA VAL A 433 3.73 -5.35 -3.89
C VAL A 433 4.01 -4.61 -2.59
N HIS A 434 4.85 -3.58 -2.64
CA HIS A 434 5.06 -2.65 -1.54
C HIS A 434 3.93 -1.62 -1.54
N LYS A 435 2.84 -1.95 -0.84
CA LYS A 435 1.56 -1.23 -0.88
C LYS A 435 1.70 0.21 -0.39
N GLU A 436 2.68 0.48 0.46
CA GLU A 436 2.96 1.76 1.09
C GLU A 436 3.29 2.85 0.07
N ILE A 437 4.04 2.52 -0.97
CA ILE A 437 4.40 3.44 -2.05
C ILE A 437 3.12 3.93 -2.75
N MET A 438 2.29 2.99 -3.20
CA MET A 438 1.01 3.31 -3.86
C MET A 438 -0.02 3.91 -2.93
N HIS A 439 -0.05 3.52 -1.65
CA HIS A 439 -0.90 4.17 -0.66
C HIS A 439 -0.59 5.66 -0.58
N ALA A 440 0.68 6.04 -0.53
CA ALA A 440 1.10 7.44 -0.48
C ALA A 440 0.78 8.20 -1.77
N ASP A 441 1.07 7.62 -2.93
CA ASP A 441 0.75 8.24 -4.24
C ASP A 441 -0.75 8.52 -4.39
N ILE A 442 -1.59 7.50 -4.15
CA ILE A 442 -3.03 7.64 -4.28
C ILE A 442 -3.56 8.64 -3.25
N LEU A 443 -3.05 8.63 -2.01
CA LEU A 443 -3.44 9.60 -0.98
C LEU A 443 -3.16 11.03 -1.45
N VAL A 444 -1.96 11.30 -1.97
CA VAL A 444 -1.58 12.65 -2.44
C VAL A 444 -2.42 13.08 -3.63
N ILE A 445 -2.65 12.20 -4.62
CA ILE A 445 -3.52 12.47 -5.77
C ILE A 445 -4.94 12.80 -5.29
N VAL A 446 -5.48 11.99 -4.37
CA VAL A 446 -6.82 12.20 -3.82
C VAL A 446 -6.91 13.54 -3.07
N LEU A 447 -5.94 13.86 -2.21
CA LEU A 447 -5.94 15.13 -1.49
C LEU A 447 -5.84 16.32 -2.47
N SER A 448 -5.02 16.22 -3.52
CA SER A 448 -4.96 17.20 -4.60
C SER A 448 -6.33 17.40 -5.27
N LEU A 449 -7.02 16.30 -5.62
CA LEU A 449 -8.35 16.34 -6.21
C LEU A 449 -9.41 16.94 -5.26
N VAL A 450 -9.33 16.64 -3.96
CA VAL A 450 -10.19 17.27 -2.94
C VAL A 450 -9.89 18.77 -2.83
N GLY A 451 -8.62 19.17 -2.91
CA GLY A 451 -8.21 20.58 -2.99
C GLY A 451 -8.80 21.28 -4.21
N PHE A 452 -8.84 20.61 -5.36
CA PHE A 452 -9.47 21.10 -6.58
C PHE A 452 -11.00 21.24 -6.43
N ILE A 453 -11.69 20.24 -5.88
CA ILE A 453 -13.13 20.32 -5.53
C ILE A 453 -13.38 21.54 -4.64
N SER A 454 -12.55 21.71 -3.60
CA SER A 454 -12.65 22.83 -2.66
C SER A 454 -12.55 24.19 -3.38
N ALA A 455 -11.64 24.31 -4.36
CA ALA A 455 -11.50 25.51 -5.18
C ALA A 455 -12.72 25.77 -6.08
N ILE A 456 -13.28 24.74 -6.72
CA ILE A 456 -14.49 24.84 -7.56
C ILE A 456 -15.69 25.32 -6.74
N PHE A 457 -15.98 24.62 -5.63
CA PHE A 457 -17.15 24.93 -4.82
C PHE A 457 -16.99 26.22 -4.00
N ARG A 458 -15.75 26.72 -3.90
CA ARG A 458 -15.33 27.81 -3.01
C ARG A 458 -15.70 27.49 -1.57
N GLU A 459 -15.35 26.29 -1.13
CA GLU A 459 -15.70 25.76 0.19
C GLU A 459 -14.50 25.13 0.89
N ARG A 460 -14.39 25.31 2.21
CA ARG A 460 -13.33 24.67 3.00
C ARG A 460 -13.71 23.23 3.30
N LEU A 461 -12.80 22.30 3.00
CA LEU A 461 -12.99 20.88 3.28
C LEU A 461 -12.03 20.44 4.38
N ASP A 462 -12.57 19.72 5.38
CA ASP A 462 -11.77 19.34 6.54
C ASP A 462 -10.78 18.21 6.16
N PRO A 463 -9.46 18.41 6.32
CA PRO A 463 -8.45 17.42 5.98
C PRO A 463 -8.64 16.10 6.74
N SER A 464 -9.11 16.17 7.99
CA SER A 464 -9.35 14.99 8.81
C SER A 464 -10.42 14.06 8.21
N ILE A 465 -11.47 14.65 7.65
CA ILE A 465 -12.56 13.90 6.99
C ILE A 465 -12.05 13.28 5.68
N ALA A 466 -11.30 14.04 4.88
CA ALA A 466 -10.76 13.54 3.61
C ALA A 466 -9.81 12.36 3.82
N ILE A 467 -8.86 12.47 4.76
CA ILE A 467 -7.91 11.40 5.08
C ILE A 467 -8.64 10.20 5.71
N PHE A 468 -9.60 10.44 6.63
CA PHE A 468 -10.39 9.36 7.21
C PHE A 468 -11.18 8.57 6.16
N LEU A 469 -11.89 9.27 5.26
CA LEU A 469 -12.62 8.62 4.17
C LEU A 469 -11.69 7.88 3.22
N PHE A 470 -10.51 8.43 2.93
CA PHE A 470 -9.49 7.74 2.14
C PHE A 470 -9.06 6.43 2.81
N GLU A 471 -8.66 6.46 4.07
CA GLU A 471 -8.22 5.26 4.80
C GLU A 471 -9.33 4.22 4.89
N PHE A 472 -10.57 4.66 5.12
CA PHE A 472 -11.74 3.78 5.11
C PHE A 472 -11.94 3.10 3.75
N ILE A 473 -11.96 3.88 2.67
CA ILE A 473 -12.15 3.36 1.30
C ILE A 473 -10.96 2.47 0.89
N HIS A 474 -9.74 2.87 1.23
CA HIS A 474 -8.54 2.10 0.95
C HIS A 474 -8.60 0.75 1.66
N LYS A 475 -9.00 0.71 2.94
CA LYS A 475 -9.18 -0.53 3.71
C LYS A 475 -10.24 -1.45 3.09
N PHE A 476 -11.37 -0.91 2.67
CA PHE A 476 -12.49 -1.68 2.09
C PHE A 476 -12.47 -1.77 0.56
N ARG A 477 -11.36 -1.41 -0.10
CA ARG A 477 -11.27 -1.27 -1.57
C ARG A 477 -11.69 -2.50 -2.37
N LEU A 478 -11.44 -3.71 -1.87
CA LEU A 478 -11.85 -4.95 -2.56
C LEU A 478 -13.35 -5.19 -2.43
N THR A 479 -13.92 -4.95 -1.25
CA THR A 479 -15.37 -5.00 -1.02
C THR A 479 -16.09 -3.98 -1.90
N LEU A 480 -15.53 -2.77 -2.02
CA LEU A 480 -16.08 -1.70 -2.88
C LEU A 480 -15.92 -1.98 -4.38
N ILE A 481 -14.91 -2.74 -4.83
CA ILE A 481 -14.89 -3.20 -6.23
C ILE A 481 -16.05 -4.17 -6.47
N ARG A 482 -16.31 -5.08 -5.53
CA ARG A 482 -17.33 -6.14 -5.68
C ARG A 482 -18.75 -5.62 -5.75
N THR A 483 -19.03 -4.36 -5.35
CA THR A 483 -20.35 -3.76 -5.49
C THR A 483 -20.71 -3.40 -6.95
N ALA A 484 -19.75 -3.42 -7.87
CA ALA A 484 -19.96 -3.10 -9.28
C ALA A 484 -19.58 -4.30 -10.18
N PRO A 485 -20.56 -5.13 -10.60
CA PRO A 485 -20.29 -6.34 -11.40
C PRO A 485 -19.51 -6.07 -12.69
N ALA A 486 -19.81 -4.98 -13.41
CA ALA A 486 -19.11 -4.61 -14.63
C ALA A 486 -17.61 -4.30 -14.39
N VAL A 487 -17.27 -3.71 -13.23
CA VAL A 487 -15.88 -3.45 -12.82
C VAL A 487 -15.18 -4.77 -12.52
N VAL A 488 -15.84 -5.67 -11.79
CA VAL A 488 -15.32 -7.00 -11.45
C VAL A 488 -15.02 -7.81 -12.70
N GLU A 489 -15.95 -7.84 -13.65
CA GLU A 489 -15.80 -8.58 -14.91
C GLU A 489 -14.59 -8.06 -15.70
N ARG A 490 -14.50 -6.74 -15.90
CA ARG A 490 -13.39 -6.14 -16.66
C ARG A 490 -12.02 -6.41 -16.03
N VAL A 491 -11.92 -6.26 -14.71
CA VAL A 491 -10.68 -6.53 -13.95
C VAL A 491 -10.32 -8.01 -14.02
N SER A 492 -11.30 -8.90 -13.88
CA SER A 492 -11.09 -10.34 -13.87
C SER A 492 -10.67 -10.86 -15.25
N THR A 493 -11.33 -10.40 -16.32
CA THR A 493 -11.00 -10.74 -17.71
C THR A 493 -9.57 -10.34 -18.04
N TYR A 494 -9.16 -9.11 -17.70
CA TYR A 494 -7.79 -8.65 -17.94
C TYR A 494 -6.77 -9.50 -17.15
N SER A 495 -7.02 -9.71 -15.86
CA SER A 495 -6.16 -10.54 -14.98
C SER A 495 -5.98 -11.96 -15.51
N ASN A 496 -7.07 -12.59 -15.97
CA ASN A 496 -7.03 -13.94 -16.53
C ASN A 496 -6.25 -14.00 -17.85
N ILE A 497 -6.40 -13.00 -18.74
CA ILE A 497 -5.61 -12.93 -19.97
C ILE A 497 -4.12 -12.79 -19.64
N GLN A 498 -3.76 -11.87 -18.74
CA GLN A 498 -2.37 -11.65 -18.31
C GLN A 498 -1.76 -12.90 -17.68
N TRP A 499 -2.53 -13.63 -16.87
CA TRP A 499 -2.08 -14.88 -16.25
C TRP A 499 -1.56 -15.89 -17.29
N HIS A 500 -2.29 -16.06 -18.39
CA HIS A 500 -1.97 -17.04 -19.43
C HIS A 500 -0.82 -16.59 -20.37
N LEU A 501 -0.41 -15.32 -20.36
CA LEU A 501 0.72 -14.85 -21.19
C LEU A 501 2.05 -15.50 -20.80
N GLY A 502 2.20 -15.95 -19.56
CA GLY A 502 3.39 -16.67 -19.14
C GLY A 502 3.53 -18.07 -19.74
N MET A 503 2.45 -18.63 -20.30
CA MET A 503 2.48 -19.94 -20.94
C MET A 503 3.12 -19.82 -22.33
N ALA A 504 4.15 -20.62 -22.58
CA ALA A 504 4.85 -20.59 -23.86
C ALA A 504 3.90 -20.92 -25.02
N LYS A 505 3.84 -20.02 -26.00
CA LYS A 505 3.16 -20.27 -27.28
C LYS A 505 4.05 -21.17 -28.12
N VAL A 506 3.49 -22.28 -28.58
CA VAL A 506 4.20 -23.30 -29.37
C VAL A 506 3.46 -23.50 -30.70
N THR A 507 4.20 -23.75 -31.77
CA THR A 507 3.62 -24.13 -33.05
C THR A 507 3.03 -25.55 -32.97
N PRO A 508 2.15 -25.96 -33.89
CA PRO A 508 1.59 -27.31 -33.90
C PRO A 508 2.66 -28.41 -33.91
N GLU A 509 3.78 -28.19 -34.60
CA GLU A 509 4.89 -29.14 -34.69
C GLU A 509 5.58 -29.34 -33.33
N VAL A 510 5.78 -28.25 -32.58
CA VAL A 510 6.35 -28.31 -31.23
C VAL A 510 5.34 -28.88 -30.23
N ALA A 511 4.05 -28.54 -30.37
CA ALA A 511 2.98 -29.13 -29.56
C ALA A 511 2.85 -30.65 -29.76
N ALA A 512 3.26 -31.17 -30.93
CA ALA A 512 3.29 -32.60 -31.21
C ALA A 512 4.47 -33.34 -30.54
N LEU A 513 5.47 -32.62 -30.01
CA LEU A 513 6.58 -33.23 -29.26
C LEU A 513 6.17 -33.57 -27.82
N SER A 514 5.35 -32.72 -27.21
CA SER A 514 4.93 -32.88 -25.82
C SER A 514 3.59 -32.19 -25.55
N PRO A 515 2.69 -32.82 -24.78
CA PRO A 515 1.49 -32.17 -24.28
C PRO A 515 1.78 -31.16 -23.16
N LEU A 516 3.00 -31.17 -22.59
CA LEU A 516 3.42 -30.26 -21.53
C LEU A 516 3.97 -28.96 -22.09
N ARG A 517 3.80 -27.87 -21.35
CA ARG A 517 4.28 -26.54 -21.76
C ARG A 517 5.09 -25.88 -20.66
N MET A 518 6.15 -25.20 -21.10
CA MET A 518 6.84 -24.24 -20.25
C MET A 518 5.89 -23.09 -19.91
N TRP A 519 5.86 -22.72 -18.64
CA TRP A 519 5.18 -21.53 -18.20
C TRP A 519 6.16 -20.80 -17.29
N SER A 520 6.48 -19.57 -17.65
CA SER A 520 7.53 -18.75 -17.02
C SER A 520 7.02 -17.32 -16.78
N SER A 521 7.89 -16.45 -16.26
CA SER A 521 7.70 -15.01 -16.32
C SER A 521 7.70 -14.50 -17.76
N PHE A 522 6.96 -13.43 -18.02
CA PHE A 522 6.82 -12.85 -19.36
C PHE A 522 7.10 -11.34 -19.37
N GLN A 523 7.51 -10.82 -20.52
CA GLN A 523 7.61 -9.39 -20.75
C GLN A 523 6.20 -8.79 -20.69
N PHE A 524 6.00 -7.85 -19.77
CA PHE A 524 4.71 -7.21 -19.56
C PHE A 524 4.30 -6.46 -20.85
N PRO A 525 3.07 -6.69 -21.35
CA PRO A 525 2.61 -6.06 -22.58
C PRO A 525 2.37 -4.56 -22.38
N ALA A 526 1.96 -3.88 -23.45
CA ALA A 526 1.49 -2.50 -23.35
C ALA A 526 0.37 -2.39 -22.30
N LYS A 527 0.48 -1.39 -21.43
CA LYS A 527 -0.42 -1.15 -20.29
C LYS A 527 -1.81 -0.76 -20.81
N ASP A 528 -2.88 -1.35 -20.28
CA ASP A 528 -4.27 -1.04 -20.66
C ASP A 528 -4.81 0.12 -19.78
N PRO A 529 -5.03 1.32 -20.35
CA PRO A 529 -5.53 2.46 -19.59
C PRO A 529 -6.91 2.19 -18.97
N ALA A 530 -7.77 1.45 -19.66
CA ALA A 530 -9.11 1.13 -19.18
C ALA A 530 -9.02 0.21 -17.95
N PHE A 531 -8.14 -0.80 -17.97
CA PHE A 531 -7.89 -1.64 -16.81
C PHE A 531 -7.39 -0.85 -15.60
N ILE A 532 -6.46 0.08 -15.80
CA ILE A 532 -5.93 0.94 -14.74
C ILE A 532 -7.07 1.77 -14.14
N ILE A 533 -7.81 2.53 -14.96
CA ILE A 533 -8.90 3.40 -14.50
C ILE A 533 -9.92 2.61 -13.68
N VAL A 534 -10.37 1.47 -14.22
CA VAL A 534 -11.37 0.61 -13.56
C VAL A 534 -10.82 0.02 -12.26
N SER A 535 -9.53 -0.34 -12.21
CA SER A 535 -8.89 -0.83 -10.98
C SER A 535 -8.93 0.20 -9.86
N PHE A 536 -8.83 1.49 -10.16
CA PHE A 536 -8.92 2.57 -9.17
C PHE A 536 -10.36 3.06 -8.89
N PHE A 537 -11.39 2.40 -9.42
CA PHE A 537 -12.80 2.76 -9.21
C PHE A 537 -13.19 3.14 -7.77
N PRO A 538 -12.71 2.48 -6.68
CA PRO A 538 -13.10 2.87 -5.33
C PRO A 538 -12.78 4.31 -4.95
N THR A 539 -11.79 4.96 -5.57
CA THR A 539 -11.49 6.39 -5.31
C THR A 539 -12.62 7.30 -5.75
N THR A 540 -13.49 6.87 -6.68
CA THR A 540 -14.66 7.64 -7.11
C THR A 540 -15.67 7.84 -5.97
N TYR A 541 -15.86 6.86 -5.09
CA TYR A 541 -16.74 7.00 -3.91
C TYR A 541 -16.31 8.14 -3.00
N LEU A 542 -14.99 8.30 -2.83
CA LEU A 542 -14.42 9.41 -2.06
C LEU A 542 -14.75 10.75 -2.71
N MET A 543 -14.49 10.84 -4.02
CA MET A 543 -14.73 12.07 -4.79
C MET A 543 -16.20 12.49 -4.76
N VAL A 544 -17.11 11.52 -4.89
CA VAL A 544 -18.57 11.74 -4.78
C VAL A 544 -18.94 12.19 -3.38
N SER A 545 -18.41 11.53 -2.33
CA SER A 545 -18.69 11.87 -0.93
C SER A 545 -18.19 13.26 -0.55
N MET A 546 -16.99 13.64 -0.99
CA MET A 546 -16.44 14.99 -0.74
C MET A 546 -17.19 16.08 -1.52
N SER A 547 -17.62 15.79 -2.75
CA SER A 547 -18.46 16.70 -3.53
C SER A 547 -19.84 16.89 -2.89
N ALA A 548 -20.47 15.81 -2.46
CA ALA A 548 -21.74 15.87 -1.73
C ALA A 548 -21.61 16.67 -0.42
N LEU A 549 -20.52 16.47 0.33
CA LEU A 549 -20.24 17.25 1.54
C LEU A 549 -20.05 18.75 1.25
N ALA A 550 -19.38 19.10 0.14
CA ALA A 550 -19.22 20.49 -0.29
C ALA A 550 -20.59 21.12 -0.63
N ILE A 551 -21.44 20.41 -1.38
CA ILE A 551 -22.78 20.86 -1.77
C ILE A 551 -23.67 21.04 -0.54
N LEU A 552 -23.71 20.05 0.36
CA LEU A 552 -24.50 20.11 1.59
C LEU A 552 -24.09 21.28 2.49
N ARG A 553 -22.78 21.54 2.62
CA ARG A 553 -22.27 22.72 3.35
C ARG A 553 -22.74 24.03 2.73
N LYS A 554 -22.74 24.10 1.40
CA LYS A 554 -23.19 25.29 0.66
C LYS A 554 -24.69 25.54 0.87
N ILE A 555 -25.51 24.50 0.80
CA ILE A 555 -26.95 24.56 1.11
C ILE A 555 -27.16 24.99 2.56
N TYR A 556 -26.40 24.43 3.51
CA TYR A 556 -26.50 24.80 4.92
C TYR A 556 -26.20 26.28 5.17
N ARG A 557 -25.10 26.81 4.60
CA ARG A 557 -24.74 28.24 4.74
C ARG A 557 -25.73 29.17 4.05
N TRP A 558 -26.33 28.72 2.95
CA TRP A 558 -27.40 29.48 2.30
C TRP A 558 -28.67 29.54 3.17
N ARG A 559 -29.02 28.43 3.85
CA ARG A 559 -30.16 28.37 4.76
C ARG A 559 -29.94 29.13 6.07
N TYR A 560 -28.70 29.15 6.58
CA TYR A 560 -28.28 29.77 7.83
C TYR A 560 -27.08 30.71 7.61
N PRO A 561 -27.30 31.91 7.04
CA PRO A 561 -26.22 32.87 6.80
C PRO A 561 -25.64 33.42 8.11
N ASP A 562 -24.33 33.67 8.11
CA ASP A 562 -23.63 34.29 9.24
C ASP A 562 -24.21 35.69 9.53
N ARG A 563 -24.57 35.94 10.79
CA ARG A 563 -25.12 37.24 11.22
C ARG A 563 -24.06 38.34 11.08
N VAL A 564 -24.18 39.18 10.04
CA VAL A 564 -23.40 40.42 9.92
C VAL A 564 -23.86 41.36 11.04
N HIS A 565 -23.01 41.57 12.04
CA HIS A 565 -23.29 42.55 13.10
C HIS A 565 -22.97 43.95 12.57
N THR A 566 -23.95 44.59 11.93
CA THR A 566 -23.86 45.99 11.49
C THR A 566 -23.86 46.92 12.70
N ARG A 567 -22.96 47.91 12.69
CA ARG A 567 -22.79 48.93 13.74
C ARG A 567 -24.04 49.82 13.82
N SER A 568 -24.89 49.63 14.83
CA SER A 568 -25.95 50.57 15.20
C SER A 568 -25.38 51.71 16.07
N SER A 569 -24.46 52.50 15.53
CA SER A 569 -24.11 53.79 16.15
C SER A 569 -24.02 54.85 15.06
N GLN A 570 -25.15 55.50 14.78
CA GLN A 570 -25.13 56.84 14.19
C GLN A 570 -24.45 57.77 15.20
N SER A 571 -23.16 58.02 15.02
CA SER A 571 -22.55 59.28 15.47
C SER A 571 -22.44 60.15 14.23
N LYS A 572 -23.24 61.23 14.19
CA LYS A 572 -23.08 62.30 13.21
C LYS A 572 -21.67 62.89 13.36
N ASP A 573 -21.14 63.34 12.22
CA ASP A 573 -19.88 64.07 12.02
C ASP A 573 -18.62 63.23 11.75
N THR A 574 -18.50 62.73 10.50
CA THR A 574 -17.21 62.61 9.80
C THR A 574 -17.42 62.65 8.29
N SER A 575 -16.53 63.37 7.60
CA SER A 575 -16.60 63.78 6.19
C SER A 575 -16.59 62.62 5.16
N GLY A 576 -17.07 62.90 3.94
CA GLY A 576 -17.36 61.90 2.90
C GLY A 576 -16.18 61.06 2.37
N SER A 577 -14.92 61.46 2.56
CA SER A 577 -13.77 60.64 2.15
C SER A 577 -13.42 59.55 3.17
N GLU A 578 -13.66 59.81 4.46
CA GLU A 578 -13.48 58.81 5.53
C GLU A 578 -14.56 57.74 5.48
N ASN A 579 -15.77 58.03 4.96
CA ASN A 579 -16.83 57.03 4.81
C ASN A 579 -16.53 56.01 3.70
N ALA A 580 -15.81 56.38 2.64
CA ALA A 580 -15.35 55.45 1.60
C ALA A 580 -14.12 54.63 2.07
N ALA A 581 -13.22 55.25 2.84
CA ALA A 581 -12.12 54.55 3.50
C ALA A 581 -12.61 53.64 4.64
N MET A 582 -13.65 54.03 5.39
CA MET A 582 -14.31 53.24 6.43
C MET A 582 -15.23 52.16 5.87
N SER A 583 -15.85 52.35 4.70
CA SER A 583 -16.59 51.27 4.05
C SER A 583 -15.63 50.17 3.59
N THR A 584 -14.44 50.54 3.11
CA THR A 584 -13.38 49.60 2.72
C THR A 584 -12.70 48.96 3.95
N LYS A 585 -12.35 49.74 4.99
CA LYS A 585 -11.87 49.26 6.31
C LYS A 585 -12.92 48.48 7.10
N GLY A 586 -14.21 48.67 6.80
CA GLY A 586 -15.30 47.88 7.38
C GLY A 586 -15.41 46.48 6.77
N ILE A 587 -14.87 46.27 5.57
CA ILE A 587 -14.90 45.00 4.84
C ILE A 587 -13.67 44.14 5.15
N VAL A 588 -12.50 44.74 5.40
CA VAL A 588 -11.19 44.06 5.50
C VAL A 588 -10.42 44.54 6.74
N THR A 589 -9.76 43.63 7.47
CA THR A 589 -8.95 43.91 8.68
C THR A 589 -7.61 44.59 8.33
N ASN A 590 -6.98 45.35 9.24
CA ASN A 590 -5.67 45.94 8.95
C ASN A 590 -4.63 44.86 8.66
N PHE A 591 -4.67 43.72 9.36
CA PHE A 591 -3.90 42.52 9.03
C PHE A 591 -4.03 42.11 7.55
N GLU A 592 -5.27 42.02 7.04
CA GLU A 592 -5.54 41.65 5.65
C GLU A 592 -5.02 42.71 4.65
N ILE A 593 -5.04 43.99 5.03
CA ILE A 593 -4.51 45.11 4.23
C ILE A 593 -2.98 45.08 4.20
N SER A 594 -2.32 44.96 5.34
CA SER A 594 -0.86 45.00 5.45
C SER A 594 -0.19 43.75 4.87
N THR A 595 -0.82 42.58 4.99
CA THR A 595 -0.25 41.30 4.52
C THR A 595 -0.78 40.84 3.16
N GLY A 596 -1.87 41.44 2.67
CA GLY A 596 -2.59 40.99 1.47
C GLY A 596 -3.31 39.64 1.62
N ALA A 597 -3.30 39.01 2.80
CA ALA A 597 -3.83 37.66 3.00
C ALA A 597 -5.32 37.67 3.34
N MET A 598 -6.18 37.51 2.34
CA MET A 598 -7.64 37.49 2.55
C MET A 598 -8.10 36.31 3.43
N LEU A 599 -8.67 36.59 4.59
CA LEU A 599 -9.12 35.58 5.55
C LEU A 599 -10.42 34.90 5.12
N ARG A 600 -11.35 35.65 4.50
CA ARG A 600 -12.67 35.14 4.09
C ARG A 600 -12.65 34.30 2.81
N ASN A 601 -11.72 34.56 1.88
CA ASN A 601 -11.66 33.93 0.56
C ASN A 601 -10.65 32.76 0.48
N ARG A 602 -10.27 32.18 1.63
CA ARG A 602 -9.38 31.02 1.66
C ARG A 602 -10.17 29.73 1.52
N PHE A 603 -10.04 29.10 0.36
CA PHE A 603 -10.57 27.76 0.04
C PHE A 603 -9.41 26.76 0.04
N GLY A 604 -9.67 25.53 0.43
CA GLY A 604 -8.70 24.45 0.46
C GLY A 604 -9.02 23.37 1.49
N LEU A 605 -8.05 22.48 1.66
CA LEU A 605 -8.03 21.43 2.67
C LEU A 605 -7.67 22.04 4.04
N ILE A 606 -8.63 22.74 4.65
CA ILE A 606 -8.43 23.49 5.90
C ILE A 606 -9.61 23.23 6.82
N SER A 607 -9.33 22.81 8.06
CA SER A 607 -10.34 22.59 9.09
C SER A 607 -11.00 23.92 9.46
N ASP A 608 -12.34 23.97 9.43
CA ASP A 608 -13.13 25.18 9.66
C ASP A 608 -12.70 26.00 10.90
N TYR A 609 -12.80 27.33 10.83
CA TYR A 609 -12.34 28.22 11.88
C TYR A 609 -12.99 29.59 11.82
N ASN A 610 -13.07 30.24 12.98
CA ASN A 610 -13.58 31.60 13.06
C ASN A 610 -12.55 32.55 12.43
N ASN A 611 -12.86 33.18 11.31
CA ASN A 611 -11.93 34.10 10.65
C ASN A 611 -11.76 35.40 11.44
N TYR A 612 -12.81 35.86 12.12
CA TYR A 612 -12.86 37.18 12.75
C TYR A 612 -13.38 37.12 14.19
N VAL A 613 -12.93 38.07 15.00
CA VAL A 613 -13.49 38.38 16.33
C VAL A 613 -13.89 39.85 16.33
N TYR A 614 -15.07 40.15 16.88
CA TYR A 614 -15.56 41.52 16.98
C TYR A 614 -15.38 42.05 18.39
N PHE A 615 -14.61 43.12 18.56
CA PHE A 615 -14.48 43.84 19.82
C PHE A 615 -15.02 45.26 19.65
N LYS A 616 -16.00 45.64 20.47
CA LYS A 616 -16.62 46.98 20.46
C LYS A 616 -17.04 47.46 19.07
N GLY A 617 -17.53 46.56 18.21
CA GLY A 617 -17.99 46.87 16.86
C GLY A 617 -16.89 46.96 15.79
N MET A 618 -15.61 46.78 16.15
CA MET A 618 -14.50 46.68 15.20
C MET A 618 -14.19 45.21 14.88
N LYS A 619 -13.85 44.94 13.62
CA LYS A 619 -13.51 43.62 13.08
C LYS A 619 -12.02 43.36 13.28
N PHE A 620 -11.67 42.26 13.92
CA PHE A 620 -10.28 41.82 14.10
C PHE A 620 -10.08 40.43 13.48
N ALA A 621 -8.89 40.17 12.95
CA ALA A 621 -8.43 38.83 12.62
C ALA A 621 -8.33 38.00 13.91
N SER A 622 -8.99 36.84 13.91
CA SER A 622 -8.88 35.91 15.04
C SER A 622 -7.48 35.26 15.05
N PRO A 623 -7.05 34.65 16.17
CA PRO A 623 -5.83 33.85 16.18
C PRO A 623 -5.85 32.73 15.13
N ASP A 624 -6.98 32.04 14.97
CA ASP A 624 -7.12 31.01 13.92
C ASP A 624 -6.98 31.64 12.51
N GLY A 625 -7.50 32.85 12.34
CA GLY A 625 -7.39 33.65 11.11
C GLY A 625 -5.95 33.95 10.73
N VAL A 626 -5.14 34.40 11.69
CA VAL A 626 -3.73 34.74 11.48
C VAL A 626 -2.87 33.49 11.23
N TYR A 627 -3.14 32.38 11.92
CA TYR A 627 -2.37 31.14 11.82
C TYR A 627 -2.69 30.29 10.57
N CYS A 628 -3.99 30.04 10.31
CA CYS A 628 -4.46 29.84 8.93
C CYS A 628 -4.10 31.12 8.15
N SER A 629 -4.22 31.32 6.85
CA SER A 629 -3.49 32.43 6.16
C SER A 629 -1.94 32.32 6.18
N GLY A 630 -1.32 31.69 7.18
CA GLY A 630 0.08 31.27 7.17
C GLY A 630 1.04 32.26 7.82
N TYR A 631 0.65 32.92 8.91
CA TYR A 631 1.49 33.84 9.66
C TYR A 631 1.58 33.47 11.15
N VAL A 632 2.71 33.81 11.76
CA VAL A 632 2.92 33.72 13.21
C VAL A 632 3.63 34.96 13.72
N ILE A 633 3.45 35.26 15.00
CA ILE A 633 4.09 36.38 15.67
C ILE A 633 5.29 35.85 16.46
N VAL A 634 6.49 36.30 16.08
CA VAL A 634 7.77 36.01 16.72
C VAL A 634 8.00 37.00 17.86
N ASN A 635 8.19 36.45 19.07
CA ASN A 635 8.43 37.20 20.32
C ASN A 635 7.43 38.34 20.59
N GLY A 636 6.19 38.25 20.10
CA GLY A 636 5.16 39.27 20.27
C GLY A 636 5.39 40.58 19.50
N LYS A 637 6.45 40.68 18.68
CA LYS A 637 6.88 41.92 18.03
C LYS A 637 6.84 41.88 16.51
N TYR A 638 7.05 40.71 15.91
CA TYR A 638 7.18 40.60 14.45
C TYR A 638 6.26 39.53 13.89
N LEU A 639 5.42 39.89 12.94
CA LEU A 639 4.60 38.99 12.16
C LEU A 639 5.41 38.46 10.97
N VAL A 640 5.58 37.15 10.90
CA VAL A 640 6.41 36.46 9.90
C VAL A 640 5.59 35.35 9.25
N SER A 641 5.75 35.16 7.94
CA SER A 641 5.13 34.04 7.24
C SER A 641 5.70 32.70 7.71
N THR A 642 4.83 31.73 8.00
CA THR A 642 5.25 30.39 8.44
C THR A 642 6.08 29.65 7.41
N LYS A 643 5.85 29.90 6.11
CA LYS A 643 6.67 29.33 5.03
C LYS A 643 8.12 29.83 5.04
N LYS A 644 8.34 31.02 5.61
CA LYS A 644 9.65 31.70 5.61
C LYS A 644 10.44 31.51 6.90
N LEU A 645 9.89 30.90 7.95
CA LEU A 645 10.64 30.74 9.22
C LEU A 645 11.88 29.85 9.04
N LEU A 646 11.81 28.78 8.24
CA LEU A 646 12.99 27.97 7.93
C LEU A 646 14.09 28.81 7.23
N GLU A 647 13.69 29.67 6.29
CA GLU A 647 14.63 30.60 5.63
C GLU A 647 15.25 31.57 6.64
N VAL A 648 14.47 32.08 7.62
CA VAL A 648 14.99 32.91 8.71
C VAL A 648 16.00 32.14 9.56
N VAL A 649 15.73 30.87 9.90
CA VAL A 649 16.66 30.01 10.63
C VAL A 649 17.95 29.80 9.84
N MET A 650 17.87 29.57 8.53
CA MET A 650 19.05 29.40 7.67
C MET A 650 19.86 30.69 7.55
N ILE A 651 19.21 31.84 7.35
CA ILE A 651 19.87 33.16 7.34
C ILE A 651 20.62 33.41 8.66
N LYS A 652 20.02 33.00 9.78
CA LYS A 652 20.64 33.08 11.12
C LYS A 652 21.85 32.15 11.23
N LEU A 653 21.72 30.89 10.80
CA LEU A 653 22.73 29.85 10.95
C LEU A 653 23.97 30.09 10.07
N PHE A 654 23.77 30.51 8.82
CA PHE A 654 24.86 30.77 7.88
C PHE A 654 25.39 32.20 7.92
N HIS A 655 24.79 33.08 8.74
CA HIS A 655 25.09 34.51 8.78
C HIS A 655 25.06 35.21 7.40
N ALA A 656 24.30 34.66 6.45
CA ALA A 656 24.25 35.09 5.06
C ALA A 656 22.79 35.24 4.59
N ARG A 657 22.51 36.27 3.78
CA ARG A 657 21.18 36.50 3.21
C ARG A 657 20.96 35.59 1.99
N LEU A 658 20.47 34.38 2.25
CA LEU A 658 20.16 33.40 1.20
C LEU A 658 18.92 33.81 0.38
N THR A 659 17.91 34.41 1.04
CA THR A 659 16.66 34.86 0.41
C THR A 659 16.16 36.16 1.04
N ASN A 660 15.34 36.91 0.31
CA ASN A 660 14.67 38.10 0.84
C ASN A 660 13.42 37.67 1.64
N VAL A 661 13.50 37.79 2.96
CA VAL A 661 12.38 37.52 3.87
C VAL A 661 11.90 38.82 4.49
N TYR A 662 10.58 39.04 4.49
CA TYR A 662 9.95 40.22 5.06
C TYR A 662 9.20 39.88 6.35
N ALA A 663 9.29 40.77 7.34
CA ALA A 663 8.59 40.70 8.61
C ALA A 663 7.87 42.02 8.88
N TYR A 664 6.64 41.96 9.41
CA TYR A 664 5.86 43.14 9.76
C TYR A 664 5.94 43.39 11.26
N GLU A 665 6.09 44.63 11.69
CA GLU A 665 6.11 44.94 13.11
C GLU A 665 4.68 44.95 13.66
N VAL A 666 4.50 44.37 14.85
CA VAL A 666 3.23 44.29 15.56
C VAL A 666 3.32 45.16 16.81
N ASP A 667 2.40 46.12 16.92
CA ASP A 667 2.27 46.99 18.10
C ASP A 667 0.94 46.69 18.81
N GLY A 668 1.01 45.92 19.90
CA GLY A 668 -0.18 45.42 20.59
C GLY A 668 -1.05 44.53 19.71
N ASN A 669 -2.17 45.09 19.20
CA ASN A 669 -3.09 44.40 18.30
C ASN A 669 -3.03 44.95 16.86
N THR A 670 -2.21 45.95 16.54
CA THR A 670 -2.13 46.52 15.17
C THR A 670 -0.90 46.03 14.44
N VAL A 671 -1.05 45.70 13.16
CA VAL A 671 0.05 45.38 12.26
C VAL A 671 0.47 46.66 11.54
N LYS A 672 1.77 46.97 11.48
CA LYS A 672 2.27 48.10 10.69
C LYS A 672 2.23 47.73 9.21
N ASP A 673 1.86 48.71 8.37
CA ASP A 673 1.79 48.54 6.92
C ASP A 673 3.16 48.38 6.24
N THR A 674 4.24 48.77 6.92
CA THR A 674 5.61 48.68 6.39
C THR A 674 6.27 47.35 6.73
N ALA A 675 6.63 46.60 5.69
CA ALA A 675 7.41 45.38 5.82
C ALA A 675 8.90 45.70 6.01
N ARG A 676 9.55 45.02 6.97
CA ARG A 676 10.99 45.12 7.22
C ARG A 676 11.70 43.88 6.67
N LEU A 677 12.81 44.08 5.97
CA LEU A 677 13.67 42.99 5.53
C LEU A 677 14.39 42.35 6.72
N VAL A 678 14.40 41.01 6.76
CA VAL A 678 15.07 40.22 7.81
C VAL A 678 16.56 40.07 7.48
N TYR A 679 17.39 40.39 8.47
CA TYR A 679 18.85 40.22 8.45
C TYR A 679 19.27 39.17 9.50
N PRO A 680 20.51 38.64 9.42
CA PRO A 680 21.02 37.69 10.42
C PRO A 680 20.92 38.18 11.88
N ASN A 681 20.93 39.49 12.09
CA ASN A 681 20.84 40.11 13.43
C ASN A 681 19.42 40.54 13.82
N THR A 682 18.40 40.30 12.98
CA THR A 682 17.03 40.75 13.23
C THR A 682 16.32 39.96 14.33
N PHE A 683 16.58 38.66 14.45
CA PHE A 683 15.99 37.79 15.47
C PHE A 683 17.07 37.13 16.33
N MET A 684 16.89 37.05 17.65
CA MET A 684 17.71 36.18 18.50
C MET A 684 17.22 34.73 18.42
N TRP A 685 18.08 33.75 18.73
CA TRP A 685 17.65 32.33 18.80
C TRP A 685 16.47 32.14 19.76
N SER A 686 16.47 32.85 20.90
CA SER A 686 15.35 32.85 21.85
C SER A 686 14.04 33.39 21.29
N ASP A 687 14.10 34.26 20.28
CA ASP A 687 12.90 34.84 19.65
C ASP A 687 12.19 33.80 18.78
N LEU A 688 12.96 32.97 18.06
CA LEU A 688 12.44 31.92 17.18
C LEU A 688 11.75 30.78 17.95
N TRP A 689 12.10 30.57 19.22
CA TRP A 689 11.40 29.66 20.14
C TRP A 689 10.08 30.24 20.68
N ARG A 690 9.86 31.55 20.56
CA ARG A 690 8.69 32.27 21.09
C ARG A 690 7.70 32.60 19.98
N LEU A 691 7.17 31.56 19.32
CA LEU A 691 6.11 31.71 18.34
C LEU A 691 4.74 31.82 19.02
N ASN A 692 3.96 32.83 18.66
CA ASN A 692 2.63 33.08 19.23
C ASN A 692 1.68 33.58 18.13
N VAL A 693 0.38 33.63 18.42
CA VAL A 693 -0.64 34.10 17.49
C VAL A 693 -1.71 34.88 18.27
N THR A 694 -1.82 36.20 18.11
CA THR A 694 -2.78 37.04 18.84
C THR A 694 -3.89 37.56 17.92
N VAL A 695 -4.88 38.21 18.53
CA VAL A 695 -5.91 38.93 17.77
C VAL A 695 -5.24 40.14 17.14
N LEU A 696 -5.42 40.34 15.84
CA LEU A 696 -4.86 41.48 15.10
C LEU A 696 -6.00 42.30 14.48
N LEU A 697 -5.90 43.63 14.55
CA LEU A 697 -6.86 44.58 13.97
C LEU A 697 -6.83 44.49 12.44
#